data_AF-A0A3P6EQ31-F1
#
_entry.id   AF-A0A3P6EQ31-F1
#
_cell.length_a   1.000
_cell.length_b   1.000
_cell.length_c   1.000
_cell.angle_alpha   90.00
_cell.angle_beta   90.00
_cell.angle_gamma   90.00
#
_symmetry.space_group_name_H-M   'P 1'
#
loop_
_entity.id
_entity.type
_entity.pdbx_description
1 polymer ?
#
loop_
_entity_poly.entity_id
_entity_poly.type
_entity_poly.pdbx_seq_one_letter_code
_entity_poly.pdbx_strand_id
1 'polypeptide(L)'
;MGGGYVFGSARSGQTAMVALVLVVGSFFAGYIFGNNAPIYIPQASSSNSSSSSSPSPSGPSDFANRVELTYRRTPLVIPQRGVNVCPLEFNEYIPCHNVTYVQQLLPSLNLSRREELERHCPPLGQRLFCLVPPPKDYKVPIRWPTSRDYVWRSNVNHTHLAEVKGGQNWVHEQGELWWFPGGGTHFKHGAPEYIQRLGNMTTNETGDLRSAGVEQVLDVGCGVASFAAYLLPFGIQTMSFAPKDGHENQIQFALERGIGAMISAIATKQMPYPSSSFDMVHCSRCRVDWHENDGVLIKEVNRLLRPNGYFVYSAPPAYRKDKDFPLIWDKLVNLTTAMCWKLISRKVQTAIWVKQDDQACLMKNAELELITICDSKDVSKPSWKVPLRDCVDISENTPKASYPTSLRKIGISEDEFTLDTNFWREQVNRYWELMKVNRTEVRNVMDTNALIGGFAAAMNSYPVWVMNVVPATTNDTLSGIYQRGLTGVYHDWCEPFSTYPRTYDLLHADKLLSHYQNHGEGCVLEDIMLEMDRIIRPQGFIIIRDEESIISKVQDLAPKFLWEVETRELQDKYKKTETVLFCRKKMEMEKLKEALHFICSSDFLRMALFWNVALLSSYFQLLKGRIFGSKSTTSFSSSSNHSSNASSHRPICVITGATSGLGKATAFALSRKGFYVVLVGRSSHLLSKTLAEIKNHNKDAQLKAFEADMSSFQSVSNFRNSLEKWLSESELHSSIQLLVNNAGILATSSRPTVEGFDRMMATNYIGAFSLTKLLLPLLRNSTVPSRVVNVTSFTHRSVFSARFDKDSVTGVYSSESKQYPCASIYQYSKLCVLLFSYELHRQLRLTDGSHHVSVAAVDPGAVKTNIMHELPSYIQVLAFCSLKVFRLMQSSEEAAESVIDAALAPPEVSGKYFFGGNGRTIESSAVSRDPKLAKELWDTSCLIFDELQQTHT
;
A
#
# COMPACT_ATOMS: atom_id res chain seq x y z
N MET A 1 12.06 -75.24 9.54
CA MET A 1 12.81 -74.01 9.20
C MET A 1 11.83 -72.86 9.39
N GLY A 2 11.66 -72.34 10.61
CA GLY A 2 12.52 -71.32 11.24
C GLY A 2 12.01 -69.94 10.78
N GLY A 3 11.40 -69.06 11.57
CA GLY A 3 11.43 -68.83 13.01
C GLY A 3 12.00 -67.43 13.25
N GLY A 4 11.25 -66.52 13.90
CA GLY A 4 11.80 -65.26 14.42
C GLY A 4 10.85 -64.06 14.54
N TYR A 5 10.21 -63.90 15.71
CA TYR A 5 9.75 -62.62 16.29
C TYR A 5 10.97 -61.71 16.61
N VAL A 6 10.93 -60.38 16.79
CA VAL A 6 10.36 -59.59 17.92
C VAL A 6 10.56 -58.07 17.66
N PHE A 7 9.58 -57.27 18.10
CA PHE A 7 9.56 -55.84 18.52
C PHE A 7 10.82 -54.95 18.48
N GLY A 8 10.61 -53.68 18.06
CA GLY A 8 11.08 -52.50 18.83
C GLY A 8 11.47 -51.26 18.03
N SER A 9 10.67 -50.17 18.11
CA SER A 9 11.16 -48.81 18.41
C SER A 9 10.00 -47.78 18.50
N ALA A 10 9.13 -47.95 19.49
CA ALA A 10 8.28 -46.87 20.01
C ALA A 10 9.06 -45.91 20.95
N ARG A 11 10.37 -46.13 21.12
CA ARG A 11 11.23 -45.40 22.06
C ARG A 11 11.81 -44.10 21.49
N SER A 12 12.02 -44.00 20.18
CA SER A 12 12.72 -42.84 19.58
C SER A 12 11.93 -41.51 19.68
N GLY A 13 10.60 -41.56 19.58
CA GLY A 13 9.75 -40.38 19.76
C GLY A 13 9.60 -39.94 21.22
N GLN A 14 9.60 -40.90 22.16
CA GLN A 14 9.52 -40.61 23.60
C GLN A 14 10.86 -40.09 24.14
N THR A 15 12.00 -40.61 23.66
CA THR A 15 13.33 -40.09 24.05
C THR A 15 13.60 -38.70 23.47
N ALA A 16 13.13 -38.40 22.27
CA ALA A 16 13.20 -37.04 21.71
C ALA A 16 12.33 -36.05 22.50
N MET A 17 11.14 -36.48 22.96
CA MET A 17 10.27 -35.68 23.83
C MET A 17 10.88 -35.43 25.21
N VAL A 18 11.46 -36.46 25.84
CA VAL A 18 12.14 -36.33 27.14
C VAL A 18 13.40 -35.48 27.00
N ALA A 19 14.17 -35.62 25.92
CA ALA A 19 15.33 -34.78 25.66
C ALA A 19 14.96 -33.31 25.42
N LEU A 20 13.87 -33.03 24.69
CA LEU A 20 13.37 -31.66 24.51
C LEU A 20 12.87 -31.08 25.85
N VAL A 21 12.13 -31.87 26.64
CA VAL A 21 11.65 -31.46 27.96
C VAL A 21 12.80 -31.26 28.95
N LEU A 22 13.89 -32.03 28.87
CA LEU A 22 15.08 -31.87 29.71
C LEU A 22 15.97 -30.71 29.26
N VAL A 23 16.14 -30.48 27.95
CA VAL A 23 16.89 -29.32 27.40
C VAL A 23 16.15 -28.02 27.67
N VAL A 24 14.83 -28.01 27.50
CA VAL A 24 13.98 -26.89 27.90
C VAL A 24 13.98 -26.77 29.43
N GLY A 25 13.83 -27.85 30.19
CA GLY A 25 13.83 -27.81 31.66
C GLY A 25 15.14 -27.33 32.30
N SER A 26 16.29 -27.67 31.71
CA SER A 26 17.62 -27.27 32.21
C SER A 26 17.94 -25.80 31.93
N PHE A 27 17.39 -25.21 30.87
CA PHE A 27 17.45 -23.75 30.64
C PHE A 27 16.59 -22.96 31.64
N PHE A 28 15.60 -23.59 32.27
CA PHE A 28 14.60 -22.94 33.13
C PHE A 28 14.93 -22.91 34.62
N ALA A 29 15.90 -23.69 35.09
CA ALA A 29 16.34 -23.62 36.48
C ALA A 29 16.94 -22.24 36.83
N GLY A 30 17.38 -21.45 35.84
CA GLY A 30 17.81 -20.07 36.08
C GLY A 30 16.68 -19.04 36.17
N TYR A 31 15.53 -19.29 35.55
CA TYR A 31 14.44 -18.30 35.38
C TYR A 31 13.28 -18.52 36.35
N ILE A 32 13.02 -19.77 36.77
CA ILE A 32 11.95 -20.10 37.73
C ILE A 32 12.30 -19.62 39.15
N PHE A 33 13.59 -19.51 39.49
CA PHE A 33 14.07 -19.05 40.80
C PHE A 33 14.52 -17.58 40.83
N GLY A 34 14.34 -16.84 39.73
CA GLY A 34 14.52 -15.38 39.71
C GLY A 34 13.25 -14.66 40.16
N ASN A 35 13.34 -13.81 41.18
CA ASN A 35 12.23 -13.02 41.72
C ASN A 35 11.48 -12.25 40.61
N ASN A 36 10.31 -12.75 40.19
CA ASN A 36 9.38 -12.00 39.35
C ASN A 36 8.59 -11.03 40.23
N ALA A 37 8.94 -9.75 40.17
CA ALA A 37 8.15 -8.67 40.76
C ALA A 37 6.75 -8.61 40.11
N PRO A 38 5.71 -8.17 40.83
CA PRO A 38 4.38 -7.97 40.26
C PRO A 38 4.42 -6.91 39.15
N ILE A 39 3.62 -7.12 38.11
CA ILE A 39 3.60 -6.35 36.84
C ILE A 39 3.19 -4.87 37.03
N TYR A 40 2.75 -4.46 38.23
CA TYR A 40 2.21 -3.12 38.49
C TYR A 40 2.82 -2.52 39.77
N ILE A 41 3.59 -1.44 39.61
CA ILE A 41 4.16 -0.62 40.69
C ILE A 41 3.48 0.77 40.64
N PRO A 42 2.91 1.28 41.73
CA PRO A 42 2.39 2.65 41.80
C PRO A 42 3.52 3.70 41.88
N GLN A 43 3.29 4.89 41.33
CA GLN A 43 4.23 6.02 41.31
C GLN A 43 4.74 6.44 42.70
N ALA A 44 6.05 6.69 42.80
CA ALA A 44 6.65 7.55 43.81
C ALA A 44 7.58 8.59 43.14
N SER A 45 7.58 9.80 43.69
CA SER A 45 8.16 11.05 43.17
C SER A 45 9.67 11.02 42.88
N SER A 46 10.04 11.63 41.76
CA SER A 46 11.39 11.75 41.19
C SER A 46 12.31 12.75 41.91
N SER A 47 13.60 12.37 42.07
CA SER A 47 14.72 13.30 42.26
C SER A 47 15.88 12.97 41.33
N ASN A 48 16.37 13.99 40.63
CA ASN A 48 17.44 13.99 39.63
C ASN A 48 18.79 13.47 40.14
N SER A 49 19.54 12.77 39.27
CA SER A 49 20.99 13.01 39.14
C SER A 49 21.52 12.62 37.76
N SER A 50 22.33 13.53 37.24
CA SER A 50 23.06 13.48 35.98
C SER A 50 24.40 12.77 36.14
N SER A 51 24.81 11.95 35.16
CA SER A 51 26.23 11.66 34.95
C SER A 51 26.58 11.53 33.47
N SER A 52 27.67 12.21 33.14
CA SER A 52 28.31 12.39 31.84
C SER A 52 29.30 11.26 31.54
N SER A 53 29.39 10.83 30.28
CA SER A 53 30.56 10.11 29.78
C SER A 53 30.88 10.48 28.33
N SER A 54 32.15 10.86 28.13
CA SER A 54 32.79 11.31 26.88
C SER A 54 32.94 10.20 25.83
N PRO A 55 33.13 10.53 24.53
CA PRO A 55 33.05 9.57 23.43
C PRO A 55 34.40 8.97 23.00
N SER A 56 34.37 7.74 22.51
CA SER A 56 35.44 7.05 21.77
C SER A 56 34.99 6.75 20.31
N PRO A 57 35.92 6.50 19.37
CA PRO A 57 35.73 6.88 17.96
C PRO A 57 35.15 5.79 17.03
N SER A 58 34.29 6.26 16.11
CA SER A 58 33.95 5.77 14.76
C SER A 58 33.69 4.27 14.53
N GLY A 59 32.45 3.86 14.79
CA GLY A 59 31.72 2.87 13.96
C GLY A 59 30.80 3.59 12.96
N PRO A 60 30.16 2.90 11.99
CA PRO A 60 29.25 3.53 11.05
C PRO A 60 28.12 4.18 11.85
N SER A 61 28.05 5.51 11.83
CA SER A 61 27.03 6.26 12.56
C SER A 61 25.66 5.85 12.02
N ASP A 62 24.89 5.09 12.79
CA ASP A 62 23.48 4.80 12.50
C ASP A 62 22.75 6.14 12.67
N PHE A 63 22.55 6.85 11.55
CA PHE A 63 21.83 8.12 11.54
C PHE A 63 20.39 7.86 11.98
N ALA A 64 19.98 8.48 13.09
CA ALA A 64 18.64 8.39 13.65
C ALA A 64 17.79 9.56 13.13
N ASN A 65 17.49 9.55 11.83
CA ASN A 65 16.61 10.52 11.20
C ASN A 65 15.27 10.53 11.98
N ARG A 66 14.78 11.72 12.35
CA ARG A 66 13.51 11.86 13.10
C ARG A 66 12.39 12.11 12.10
N VAL A 67 11.22 11.58 12.41
CA VAL A 67 9.98 11.97 11.75
C VAL A 67 9.60 13.38 12.24
N GLU A 68 9.84 14.38 11.41
CA GLU A 68 9.62 15.79 11.74
C GLU A 68 9.49 16.60 10.44
N LEU A 69 8.48 17.46 10.37
CA LEU A 69 8.28 18.34 9.23
C LEU A 69 9.27 19.50 9.29
N THR A 70 10.15 19.61 8.30
CA THR A 70 11.11 20.70 8.17
C THR A 70 10.94 21.41 6.84
N TYR A 71 11.27 22.70 6.84
CA TYR A 71 11.20 23.59 5.68
C TYR A 71 12.59 24.09 5.33
N ARG A 72 12.77 24.44 4.06
CA ARG A 72 14.02 25.00 3.54
C ARG A 72 14.28 26.37 4.16
N ARG A 73 15.45 26.53 4.77
CA ARG A 73 15.92 27.78 5.43
C ARG A 73 17.24 28.23 4.83
N THR A 74 17.54 29.52 4.87
CA THR A 74 18.83 30.10 4.43
C THR A 74 19.53 30.75 5.63
N PRO A 75 20.75 30.31 6.00
CA PRO A 75 21.54 29.23 5.41
C PRO A 75 20.94 27.84 5.70
N LEU A 76 21.23 26.88 4.83
CA LEU A 76 20.80 25.50 5.02
C LEU A 76 21.64 24.81 6.10
N VAL A 77 20.98 24.12 7.03
CA VAL A 77 21.65 23.35 8.08
C VAL A 77 21.06 21.95 8.14
N ILE A 78 21.90 20.94 7.86
CA ILE A 78 21.54 19.52 8.03
C ILE A 78 21.97 19.09 9.43
N PRO A 79 21.04 18.56 10.26
CA PRO A 79 21.39 18.05 11.59
C PRO A 79 22.46 16.96 11.54
N GLN A 80 23.27 16.84 12.60
CA GLN A 80 24.25 15.75 12.73
C GLN A 80 23.60 14.36 12.66
N ARG A 81 22.34 14.25 13.08
CA ARG A 81 21.53 13.02 13.02
C ARG A 81 20.96 12.69 11.64
N GLY A 82 21.18 13.51 10.61
CA GLY A 82 20.66 13.31 9.27
C GLY A 82 19.48 14.22 8.91
N VAL A 83 19.05 14.17 7.65
CA VAL A 83 17.87 14.90 7.13
C VAL A 83 16.60 14.28 7.71
N ASN A 84 15.69 15.09 8.26
CA ASN A 84 14.45 14.55 8.82
C ASN A 84 13.62 13.79 7.79
N VAL A 85 12.80 12.84 8.23
CA VAL A 85 11.77 12.19 7.40
C VAL A 85 10.47 12.95 7.59
N CYS A 86 9.75 13.26 6.51
CA CYS A 86 8.46 13.93 6.60
C CYS A 86 7.43 13.00 7.27
N PRO A 87 6.38 13.53 7.91
CA PRO A 87 5.24 12.72 8.35
C PRO A 87 4.62 11.93 7.19
N LEU A 88 4.01 10.78 7.49
CA LEU A 88 3.50 9.84 6.49
C LEU A 88 2.43 10.43 5.55
N GLU A 89 1.68 11.44 6.00
CA GLU A 89 0.71 12.17 5.15
C GLU A 89 1.34 12.86 3.94
N PHE A 90 2.65 13.10 3.96
CA PHE A 90 3.42 13.65 2.84
C PHE A 90 3.98 12.58 1.91
N ASN A 91 3.61 11.31 2.04
CA ASN A 91 4.18 10.22 1.23
C ASN A 91 3.98 10.41 -0.30
N GLU A 92 2.99 11.20 -0.72
CA GLU A 92 2.69 11.56 -2.12
C GLU A 92 2.94 13.05 -2.41
N TYR A 93 3.82 13.69 -1.63
CA TYR A 93 4.14 15.09 -1.81
C TYR A 93 4.87 15.34 -3.15
N ILE A 94 4.25 16.20 -3.98
CA ILE A 94 4.78 16.65 -5.26
C ILE A 94 4.82 18.18 -5.21
N PRO A 95 5.99 18.79 -4.93
CA PRO A 95 6.06 20.21 -4.54
C PRO A 95 5.37 21.15 -5.52
N CYS A 96 5.65 21.01 -6.82
CA CYS A 96 5.14 21.92 -7.84
C CYS A 96 3.75 21.59 -8.39
N HIS A 97 3.12 20.54 -7.84
CA HIS A 97 1.74 20.13 -8.12
C HIS A 97 0.97 19.96 -6.81
N ASN A 98 1.29 20.80 -5.83
CA ASN A 98 0.67 20.79 -4.52
C ASN A 98 -0.71 21.47 -4.62
N VAL A 99 -1.77 20.70 -4.40
CA VAL A 99 -3.16 21.18 -4.54
C VAL A 99 -3.46 22.34 -3.60
N THR A 100 -2.99 22.28 -2.34
CA THR A 100 -3.18 23.34 -1.34
C THR A 100 -2.51 24.64 -1.76
N TYR A 101 -1.30 24.56 -2.33
CA TYR A 101 -0.58 25.73 -2.82
C TYR A 101 -1.25 26.33 -4.06
N VAL A 102 -1.66 25.50 -5.02
CA VAL A 102 -2.41 25.96 -6.20
C VAL A 102 -3.73 26.63 -5.80
N GLN A 103 -4.43 26.10 -4.79
CA GLN A 103 -5.64 26.72 -4.24
C GLN A 103 -5.41 28.15 -3.72
N GLN A 104 -4.25 28.42 -3.12
CA GLN A 104 -3.87 29.77 -2.67
C GLN A 104 -3.61 30.72 -3.84
N LEU A 105 -3.15 30.18 -4.98
CA LEU A 105 -2.85 30.96 -6.18
C LEU A 105 -4.09 31.23 -7.05
N LEU A 106 -5.19 30.48 -6.90
CA LEU A 106 -6.39 30.60 -7.73
C LEU A 106 -6.85 32.04 -8.03
N PRO A 107 -6.83 33.00 -7.07
CA PRO A 107 -7.22 34.39 -7.37
C PRO A 107 -6.33 35.10 -8.39
N SER A 108 -5.09 34.65 -8.59
CA SER A 108 -4.10 35.22 -9.51
C SER A 108 -3.95 34.43 -10.82
N LEU A 109 -4.53 33.23 -10.90
CA LEU A 109 -4.41 32.36 -12.06
C LEU A 109 -5.52 32.60 -13.08
N ASN A 110 -5.19 32.48 -14.36
CA ASN A 110 -6.17 32.55 -15.43
C ASN A 110 -6.88 31.20 -15.61
N LEU A 111 -8.01 31.02 -14.93
CA LEU A 111 -8.82 29.81 -14.97
C LEU A 111 -9.46 29.55 -16.34
N SER A 112 -9.71 30.59 -17.16
CA SER A 112 -10.23 30.39 -18.51
C SER A 112 -9.18 29.77 -19.44
N ARG A 113 -7.90 29.92 -19.08
CA ARG A 113 -6.76 29.30 -19.77
C ARG A 113 -6.24 28.05 -19.06
N ARG A 114 -6.93 27.58 -18.02
CA ARG A 114 -6.60 26.35 -17.26
C ARG A 114 -5.22 26.41 -16.59
N GLU A 115 -4.77 27.60 -16.21
CA GLU A 115 -3.47 27.79 -15.55
C GLU A 115 -3.35 27.02 -14.23
N GLU A 116 -4.46 26.70 -13.57
CA GLU A 116 -4.49 25.88 -12.36
C GLU A 116 -3.99 24.45 -12.56
N LEU A 117 -3.97 23.94 -13.80
CA LEU A 117 -3.44 22.62 -14.14
C LEU A 117 -1.93 22.63 -14.40
N GLU A 118 -1.33 23.81 -14.56
CA GLU A 118 0.11 23.94 -14.76
C GLU A 118 0.90 23.70 -13.47
N ARG A 119 2.19 23.52 -13.66
CA ARG A 119 3.18 23.46 -12.59
C ARG A 119 3.32 24.80 -11.88
N HIS A 120 3.13 24.82 -10.55
CA HIS A 120 3.33 25.97 -9.67
C HIS A 120 4.18 25.56 -8.47
N CYS A 121 5.45 25.97 -8.45
CA CYS A 121 6.38 25.61 -7.38
C CYS A 121 6.31 26.62 -6.22
N PRO A 122 6.20 26.16 -4.96
CA PRO A 122 6.29 27.03 -3.79
C PRO A 122 7.62 27.82 -3.75
N PRO A 123 7.63 29.04 -3.20
CA PRO A 123 8.86 29.79 -2.96
C PRO A 123 9.76 29.03 -1.99
N LEU A 124 11.08 29.27 -2.05
CA LEU A 124 12.08 28.49 -1.31
C LEU A 124 11.74 28.29 0.16
N GLY A 125 11.40 29.35 0.90
CA GLY A 125 11.08 29.27 2.34
C GLY A 125 9.84 28.43 2.69
N GLN A 126 8.99 28.11 1.71
CA GLN A 126 7.80 27.25 1.88
C GLN A 126 8.04 25.82 1.39
N ARG A 127 9.19 25.53 0.77
CA ARG A 127 9.52 24.17 0.32
C ARG A 127 9.89 23.30 1.51
N LEU A 128 9.37 22.07 1.55
CA LEU A 128 9.78 21.08 2.54
C LEU A 128 11.24 20.68 2.33
N PHE A 129 11.94 20.48 3.44
CA PHE A 129 13.29 19.95 3.50
C PHE A 129 13.33 18.73 4.42
N CYS A 130 12.63 17.68 4.03
CA CYS A 130 12.58 16.38 4.70
C CYS A 130 12.42 15.26 3.65
N LEU A 131 12.94 14.06 3.95
CA LEU A 131 12.84 12.88 3.09
C LEU A 131 11.38 12.42 3.03
N VAL A 132 10.86 12.20 1.82
CA VAL A 132 9.46 11.77 1.64
C VAL A 132 9.34 10.27 1.96
N PRO A 133 8.58 9.88 3.00
CA PRO A 133 8.50 8.48 3.42
C PRO A 133 7.72 7.63 2.41
N PRO A 134 8.02 6.33 2.28
CA PRO A 134 7.16 5.38 1.57
C PRO A 134 5.86 5.10 2.35
N PRO A 135 4.80 4.59 1.70
CA PRO A 135 3.64 4.03 2.40
C PRO A 135 4.02 2.94 3.41
N LYS A 136 3.24 2.77 4.49
CA LYS A 136 3.49 1.79 5.58
C LYS A 136 3.66 0.35 5.08
N ASP A 137 2.96 -0.01 4.02
CA ASP A 137 2.93 -1.32 3.39
C ASP A 137 3.56 -1.31 2.00
N TYR A 138 4.42 -0.33 1.71
CA TYR A 138 5.18 -0.26 0.47
C TYR A 138 5.89 -1.59 0.19
N LYS A 139 5.77 -2.04 -1.05
CA LYS A 139 6.39 -3.24 -1.58
C LYS A 139 7.36 -2.86 -2.70
N VAL A 140 8.40 -3.66 -2.87
CA VAL A 140 9.24 -3.55 -4.08
C VAL A 140 8.34 -3.72 -5.31
N PRO A 141 8.46 -2.86 -6.32
CA PRO A 141 7.63 -2.93 -7.51
C PRO A 141 7.69 -4.28 -8.19
N ILE A 142 6.59 -4.68 -8.83
CA ILE A 142 6.54 -5.87 -9.66
C ILE A 142 7.57 -5.70 -10.78
N ARG A 143 8.31 -6.77 -11.12
CA ARG A 143 9.34 -6.70 -12.15
C ARG A 143 8.74 -6.68 -13.56
N TRP A 144 9.42 -6.01 -14.47
CA TRP A 144 9.07 -6.00 -15.89
C TRP A 144 9.21 -7.41 -16.49
N PRO A 145 8.32 -7.85 -17.41
CA PRO A 145 7.21 -7.12 -18.03
C PRO A 145 5.87 -7.20 -17.27
N THR A 146 5.77 -7.99 -16.21
CA THR A 146 4.53 -8.19 -15.46
C THR A 146 3.98 -6.88 -14.88
N SER A 147 4.86 -5.95 -14.52
CA SER A 147 4.49 -4.62 -14.03
C SER A 147 3.63 -3.83 -15.02
N ARG A 148 3.71 -4.12 -16.32
CA ARG A 148 2.86 -3.48 -17.34
C ARG A 148 1.38 -3.63 -17.01
N ASP A 149 0.98 -4.78 -16.46
CA ASP A 149 -0.43 -5.12 -16.26
C ASP A 149 -0.83 -5.19 -14.78
N TYR A 150 0.15 -5.23 -13.87
CA TYR A 150 -0.10 -5.39 -12.44
C TYR A 150 0.76 -4.44 -11.60
N VAL A 151 0.13 -3.79 -10.62
CA VAL A 151 0.80 -2.94 -9.62
C VAL A 151 0.31 -3.30 -8.22
N TRP A 152 1.16 -3.18 -7.20
CA TRP A 152 0.74 -3.36 -5.81
C TRP A 152 -0.23 -2.26 -5.37
N ARG A 153 -1.37 -2.64 -4.78
CA ARG A 153 -2.32 -1.65 -4.23
C ARG A 153 -1.70 -0.80 -3.13
N SER A 154 -0.83 -1.40 -2.32
CA SER A 154 -0.13 -0.71 -1.24
C SER A 154 0.83 0.41 -1.72
N ASN A 155 1.27 0.36 -2.97
CA ASN A 155 2.16 1.38 -3.53
C ASN A 155 1.40 2.59 -4.10
N VAL A 156 0.12 2.40 -4.50
CA VAL A 156 -0.77 3.44 -5.02
C VAL A 156 -2.17 3.20 -4.45
N ASN A 157 -2.43 3.63 -3.22
CA ASN A 157 -3.65 3.27 -2.48
C ASN A 157 -4.82 4.22 -2.79
N HIS A 158 -5.26 4.25 -4.05
CA HIS A 158 -6.33 5.15 -4.53
C HIS A 158 -7.40 4.36 -5.27
N THR A 159 -8.57 4.16 -4.64
CA THR A 159 -9.67 3.37 -5.20
C THR A 159 -10.61 4.17 -6.09
N HIS A 160 -10.67 5.49 -5.91
CA HIS A 160 -11.59 6.39 -6.63
C HIS A 160 -11.49 6.25 -8.16
N LEU A 161 -10.29 6.13 -8.72
CA LEU A 161 -10.12 5.95 -10.16
C LEU A 161 -10.76 4.64 -10.66
N ALA A 162 -10.61 3.54 -9.91
CA ALA A 162 -11.23 2.26 -10.25
C ALA A 162 -12.76 2.31 -10.11
N GLU A 163 -13.29 3.02 -9.11
CA GLU A 163 -14.73 3.23 -8.91
C GLU A 163 -15.36 4.00 -10.07
N VAL A 164 -14.73 5.10 -10.51
CA VAL A 164 -15.28 6.00 -11.53
C VAL A 164 -14.98 5.54 -12.97
N LYS A 165 -13.87 4.82 -13.18
CA LYS A 165 -13.39 4.39 -14.52
C LYS A 165 -13.35 2.87 -14.73
N GLY A 166 -13.75 2.06 -13.75
CA GLY A 166 -13.76 0.59 -13.86
C GLY A 166 -14.59 0.08 -15.06
N GLY A 167 -15.75 0.70 -15.32
CA GLY A 167 -16.59 0.37 -16.49
C GLY A 167 -15.96 0.71 -17.86
N GLN A 168 -14.81 1.38 -17.89
CA GLN A 168 -14.03 1.68 -19.10
C GLN A 168 -12.77 0.82 -19.20
N ASN A 169 -12.60 -0.14 -18.28
CA ASN A 169 -11.45 -1.04 -18.20
C ASN A 169 -10.11 -0.31 -18.08
N TRP A 170 -10.07 0.82 -17.37
CA TRP A 170 -8.81 1.53 -17.10
C TRP A 170 -7.96 0.77 -16.08
N VAL A 171 -8.58 0.40 -14.96
CA VAL A 171 -7.94 -0.28 -13.84
C VAL A 171 -9.03 -1.03 -13.04
N HIS A 172 -8.68 -2.19 -12.50
CA HIS A 172 -9.55 -3.03 -11.68
C HIS A 172 -8.86 -3.49 -10.40
N GLU A 173 -9.63 -3.66 -9.34
CA GLU A 173 -9.17 -4.29 -8.12
C GLU A 173 -9.04 -5.80 -8.29
N GLN A 174 -7.89 -6.38 -7.94
CA GLN A 174 -7.66 -7.82 -7.94
C GLN A 174 -6.87 -8.25 -6.70
N GLY A 175 -7.56 -8.40 -5.57
CA GLY A 175 -6.94 -8.76 -4.29
C GLY A 175 -5.98 -7.66 -3.83
N GLU A 176 -4.69 -7.99 -3.69
CA GLU A 176 -3.62 -7.05 -3.31
C GLU A 176 -3.04 -6.27 -4.51
N LEU A 177 -3.58 -6.47 -5.72
CA LEU A 177 -3.09 -5.89 -6.96
C LEU A 177 -4.12 -4.97 -7.62
N TRP A 178 -3.60 -3.97 -8.31
CA TRP A 178 -4.27 -3.26 -9.40
C TRP A 178 -4.00 -4.00 -10.70
N TRP A 179 -5.05 -4.26 -11.48
CA TRP A 179 -4.96 -4.90 -12.79
C TRP A 179 -5.33 -3.91 -13.90
N PHE A 180 -4.51 -3.83 -14.94
CA PHE A 180 -4.67 -2.93 -16.08
C PHE A 180 -4.92 -3.73 -17.36
N PRO A 181 -6.19 -3.93 -17.78
CA PRO A 181 -6.52 -4.73 -18.96
C PRO A 181 -6.28 -4.01 -20.30
N GLY A 182 -5.74 -2.78 -20.27
CA GLY A 182 -5.45 -1.98 -21.46
C GLY A 182 -6.63 -1.18 -22.01
N GLY A 183 -7.72 -1.04 -21.26
CA GLY A 183 -8.87 -0.23 -21.67
C GLY A 183 -8.63 1.28 -21.54
N GLY A 184 -9.55 2.03 -22.16
CA GLY A 184 -9.56 3.49 -22.21
C GLY A 184 -10.93 4.01 -22.61
N THR A 185 -11.17 5.33 -22.51
CA THR A 185 -12.52 5.88 -22.76
C THR A 185 -13.06 5.57 -24.15
N HIS A 186 -12.21 5.67 -25.19
CA HIS A 186 -12.57 5.39 -26.58
C HIS A 186 -12.08 4.02 -27.08
N PHE A 187 -11.53 3.20 -26.18
CA PHE A 187 -11.03 1.85 -26.48
C PHE A 187 -11.28 0.91 -25.29
N LYS A 188 -12.54 0.84 -24.86
CA LYS A 188 -12.97 0.07 -23.68
C LYS A 188 -12.69 -1.43 -23.80
N HIS A 189 -12.64 -1.95 -25.03
CA HIS A 189 -12.35 -3.37 -25.33
C HIS A 189 -10.84 -3.66 -25.46
N GLY A 190 -9.98 -2.64 -25.29
CA GLY A 190 -8.53 -2.78 -25.25
C GLY A 190 -7.82 -1.88 -26.26
N ALA A 191 -6.61 -1.44 -25.90
CA ALA A 191 -5.72 -0.66 -26.76
C ALA A 191 -5.30 -1.36 -28.08
N PRO A 192 -5.11 -2.70 -28.17
CA PRO A 192 -4.68 -3.34 -29.42
C PRO A 192 -5.59 -3.08 -30.62
N GLU A 193 -6.91 -3.26 -30.46
CA GLU A 193 -7.90 -3.02 -31.53
C GLU A 193 -7.89 -1.54 -31.95
N TYR A 194 -7.73 -0.65 -30.98
CA TYR A 194 -7.65 0.78 -31.24
C TYR A 194 -6.38 1.16 -32.00
N ILE A 195 -5.21 0.65 -31.60
CA ILE A 195 -3.93 0.88 -32.29
C ILE A 195 -4.00 0.36 -33.73
N GLN A 196 -4.53 -0.84 -33.94
CA GLN A 196 -4.71 -1.40 -35.28
C GLN A 196 -5.64 -0.53 -36.13
N ARG A 197 -6.74 -0.04 -35.55
CA ARG A 197 -7.64 0.89 -36.23
C ARG A 197 -6.96 2.19 -36.61
N LEU A 198 -6.13 2.76 -35.73
CA LEU A 198 -5.34 3.95 -36.06
C LEU A 198 -4.40 3.67 -37.22
N GLY A 199 -3.69 2.52 -37.19
CA GLY A 199 -2.86 2.04 -38.29
C GLY A 199 -3.59 2.01 -39.63
N ASN A 200 -4.77 1.38 -39.67
CA ASN A 200 -5.63 1.32 -40.87
C ASN A 200 -6.16 2.68 -41.33
N MET A 201 -6.28 3.63 -40.41
CA MET A 201 -6.72 4.99 -40.72
C MET A 201 -5.55 5.87 -41.21
N THR A 202 -4.30 5.50 -40.92
CA THR A 202 -3.08 6.18 -41.38
C THR A 202 -2.50 5.59 -42.66
N THR A 203 -2.35 4.27 -42.73
CA THR A 203 -1.91 3.55 -43.92
C THR A 203 -3.13 2.84 -44.48
N ASN A 204 -3.51 3.12 -45.73
CA ASN A 204 -4.75 2.59 -46.31
C ASN A 204 -4.83 1.05 -46.39
N GLU A 205 -3.83 0.28 -45.92
CA GLU A 205 -3.72 -1.17 -46.18
C GLU A 205 -3.05 -2.03 -45.07
N THR A 206 -2.11 -1.52 -44.24
CA THR A 206 -1.26 -2.40 -43.40
C THR A 206 -1.64 -2.51 -41.91
N GLY A 207 -2.47 -1.61 -41.38
CA GLY A 207 -2.97 -1.70 -40.00
C GLY A 207 -1.94 -1.51 -38.89
N ASP A 208 -0.73 -1.05 -39.22
CA ASP A 208 0.38 -0.85 -38.28
C ASP A 208 0.92 0.59 -38.34
N LEU A 209 0.99 1.25 -37.19
CA LEU A 209 1.50 2.62 -37.06
C LEU A 209 2.98 2.73 -37.40
N ARG A 210 3.80 1.68 -37.19
CA ARG A 210 5.22 1.71 -37.60
C ARG A 210 5.35 1.82 -39.11
N SER A 211 4.50 1.13 -39.85
CA SER A 211 4.43 1.23 -41.32
C SER A 211 4.03 2.63 -41.81
N ALA A 212 3.36 3.42 -40.96
CA ALA A 212 3.03 4.82 -41.24
C ALA A 212 4.18 5.79 -40.92
N GLY A 213 5.34 5.29 -40.49
CA GLY A 213 6.50 6.08 -40.08
C GLY A 213 6.46 6.58 -38.63
N VAL A 214 5.56 6.07 -37.80
CA VAL A 214 5.41 6.52 -36.40
C VAL A 214 6.43 5.81 -35.51
N GLU A 215 7.32 6.57 -34.88
CA GLU A 215 8.32 6.05 -33.94
C GLU A 215 8.23 6.71 -32.56
N GLN A 216 7.88 8.00 -32.54
CA GLN A 216 7.79 8.81 -31.34
C GLN A 216 6.39 9.43 -31.20
N VAL A 217 5.73 9.16 -30.08
CA VAL A 217 4.36 9.59 -29.80
C VAL A 217 4.32 10.47 -28.57
N LEU A 218 3.57 11.57 -28.65
CA LEU A 218 3.14 12.34 -27.49
C LEU A 218 1.69 11.98 -27.15
N ASP A 219 1.47 11.34 -26.01
CA ASP A 219 0.14 10.91 -25.56
C ASP A 219 -0.43 11.91 -24.54
N VAL A 220 -1.34 12.76 -25.01
CA VAL A 220 -1.93 13.89 -24.27
C VAL A 220 -3.16 13.42 -23.49
N GLY A 221 -3.18 13.69 -22.20
CA GLY A 221 -4.28 13.28 -21.31
C GLY A 221 -4.39 11.76 -21.21
N CYS A 222 -3.24 11.08 -21.12
CA CYS A 222 -3.10 9.63 -21.29
C CYS A 222 -3.80 8.75 -20.24
N GLY A 223 -4.26 9.35 -19.14
CA GLY A 223 -4.79 8.62 -17.98
C GLY A 223 -3.75 7.70 -17.37
N VAL A 224 -4.03 6.39 -17.33
CA VAL A 224 -3.08 5.37 -16.85
C VAL A 224 -2.07 4.93 -17.92
N ALA A 225 -1.99 5.63 -19.06
CA ALA A 225 -1.09 5.36 -20.18
C ALA A 225 -1.25 3.98 -20.84
N SER A 226 -2.49 3.46 -20.91
CA SER A 226 -2.79 2.20 -21.62
C SER A 226 -2.40 2.24 -23.09
N PHE A 227 -2.57 3.37 -23.79
CA PHE A 227 -2.17 3.47 -25.18
C PHE A 227 -0.67 3.28 -25.35
N ALA A 228 0.14 4.04 -24.61
CA ALA A 228 1.59 3.91 -24.56
C ALA A 228 2.06 2.48 -24.19
N ALA A 229 1.44 1.84 -23.20
CA ALA A 229 1.80 0.49 -22.75
C ALA A 229 1.74 -0.55 -23.87
N TYR A 230 0.76 -0.42 -24.77
CA TYR A 230 0.52 -1.35 -25.86
C TYR A 230 1.22 -0.94 -27.17
N LEU A 231 1.86 0.23 -27.20
CA LEU A 231 2.77 0.65 -28.27
C LEU A 231 4.18 0.09 -28.10
N LEU A 232 4.59 -0.24 -26.86
CA LEU A 232 5.93 -0.76 -26.54
C LEU A 232 6.33 -2.01 -27.37
N PRO A 233 5.47 -3.02 -27.62
CA PRO A 233 5.83 -4.17 -28.45
C PRO A 233 6.14 -3.82 -29.90
N PHE A 234 5.65 -2.67 -30.40
CA PHE A 234 5.94 -2.17 -31.74
C PHE A 234 7.23 -1.35 -31.81
N GLY A 235 7.93 -1.19 -30.69
CA GLY A 235 9.13 -0.34 -30.60
C GLY A 235 8.82 1.15 -30.74
N ILE A 236 7.57 1.57 -30.50
CA ILE A 236 7.16 2.98 -30.55
C ILE A 236 7.40 3.60 -29.17
N GLN A 237 8.26 4.61 -29.12
CA GLN A 237 8.55 5.38 -27.91
C GLN A 237 7.43 6.38 -27.66
N THR A 238 6.92 6.42 -26.43
CA THR A 238 5.79 7.30 -26.08
C THR A 238 6.14 8.12 -24.85
N MET A 239 5.95 9.43 -24.94
CA MET A 239 5.93 10.33 -23.79
C MET A 239 4.46 10.61 -23.44
N SER A 240 4.02 10.10 -22.30
CA SER A 240 2.62 10.26 -21.87
C SER A 240 2.51 11.35 -20.81
N PHE A 241 1.52 12.23 -20.90
CA PHE A 241 1.29 13.18 -19.82
C PHE A 241 -0.17 13.43 -19.53
N ALA A 242 -0.44 13.81 -18.29
CA ALA A 242 -1.73 14.25 -17.82
C ALA A 242 -1.53 15.20 -16.63
N PRO A 243 -2.44 16.17 -16.42
CA PRO A 243 -2.40 17.02 -15.25
C PRO A 243 -2.74 16.22 -13.99
N LYS A 244 -2.38 16.76 -12.82
CA LYS A 244 -2.93 16.29 -11.55
C LYS A 244 -4.31 16.90 -11.37
N ASP A 245 -5.35 16.16 -11.76
CA ASP A 245 -6.75 16.58 -11.68
C ASP A 245 -7.54 15.78 -10.62
N GLY A 246 -8.85 16.03 -10.52
CA GLY A 246 -9.73 15.35 -9.57
C GLY A 246 -9.96 13.85 -9.82
N HIS A 247 -9.28 13.22 -10.79
CA HIS A 247 -9.28 11.76 -10.95
C HIS A 247 -8.09 11.10 -10.24
N GLU A 248 -7.20 11.89 -9.64
CA GLU A 248 -6.06 11.53 -8.76
C GLU A 248 -5.10 10.44 -9.31
N ASN A 249 -3.79 10.69 -9.23
CA ASN A 249 -2.71 9.70 -9.34
C ASN A 249 -2.65 8.82 -10.61
N GLN A 250 -3.27 9.27 -11.71
CA GLN A 250 -3.26 8.61 -13.02
C GLN A 250 -1.82 8.35 -13.55
N ILE A 251 -0.96 9.37 -13.50
CA ILE A 251 0.45 9.26 -13.93
C ILE A 251 1.28 8.40 -12.97
N GLN A 252 0.94 8.36 -11.67
CA GLN A 252 1.60 7.46 -10.72
C GLN A 252 1.41 6.00 -11.13
N PHE A 253 0.21 5.61 -11.55
CA PHE A 253 -0.04 4.27 -12.09
C PHE A 253 0.81 3.97 -13.33
N ALA A 254 0.89 4.89 -14.29
CA ALA A 254 1.73 4.71 -15.47
C ALA A 254 3.21 4.47 -15.11
N LEU A 255 3.74 5.28 -14.19
CA LEU A 255 5.12 5.18 -13.72
C LEU A 255 5.36 3.89 -12.93
N GLU A 256 4.43 3.48 -12.06
CA GLU A 256 4.51 2.21 -11.31
C GLU A 256 4.47 0.97 -12.22
N ARG A 257 3.78 1.06 -13.35
CA ARG A 257 3.76 0.00 -14.37
C ARG A 257 5.04 -0.09 -15.18
N GLY A 258 5.86 0.95 -15.13
CA GLY A 258 7.10 1.09 -15.90
C GLY A 258 6.89 1.69 -17.29
N ILE A 259 5.93 2.61 -17.44
CA ILE A 259 5.59 3.30 -18.69
C ILE A 259 6.06 4.76 -18.61
N GLY A 260 6.66 5.25 -19.71
CA GLY A 260 7.16 6.62 -19.82
C GLY A 260 6.04 7.66 -19.67
N ALA A 261 6.09 8.41 -18.57
CA ALA A 261 5.07 9.41 -18.26
C ALA A 261 5.58 10.58 -17.41
N MET A 262 4.88 11.71 -17.45
CA MET A 262 5.18 12.92 -16.68
C MET A 262 3.89 13.67 -16.30
N ILE A 263 3.90 14.37 -15.16
CA ILE A 263 2.80 15.28 -14.83
C ILE A 263 3.00 16.57 -15.63
N SER A 264 2.06 16.89 -16.50
CA SER A 264 2.10 18.11 -17.31
C SER A 264 0.71 18.49 -17.79
N ALA A 265 0.57 19.75 -18.19
CA ALA A 265 -0.62 20.29 -18.83
C ALA A 265 -0.20 21.23 -19.97
N ILE A 266 -1.00 21.29 -21.03
CA ILE A 266 -0.86 22.27 -22.09
C ILE A 266 -1.89 23.39 -21.84
N ALA A 267 -1.41 24.59 -21.49
CA ALA A 267 -2.26 25.69 -21.07
C ALA A 267 -1.74 27.06 -21.55
N THR A 268 -0.75 27.65 -20.87
CA THR A 268 -0.21 28.98 -21.20
C THR A 268 1.28 28.98 -21.50
N LYS A 269 1.99 27.89 -21.20
CA LYS A 269 3.40 27.69 -21.54
C LYS A 269 3.58 26.64 -22.63
N GLN A 270 4.64 26.80 -23.44
CA GLN A 270 5.11 25.77 -24.35
C GLN A 270 5.50 24.51 -23.58
N MET A 271 5.30 23.36 -24.21
CA MET A 271 5.75 22.10 -23.67
C MET A 271 7.28 22.03 -23.69
N PRO A 272 7.91 21.42 -22.68
CA PRO A 272 9.37 21.38 -22.50
C PRO A 272 10.09 20.40 -23.44
N TYR A 273 9.70 20.44 -24.71
CA TYR A 273 10.24 19.65 -25.80
C TYR A 273 10.69 20.59 -26.94
N PRO A 274 11.73 20.20 -27.70
CA PRO A 274 12.12 20.90 -28.92
C PRO A 274 10.99 20.90 -29.96
N SER A 275 11.09 21.77 -30.96
CA SER A 275 10.24 21.66 -32.15
C SER A 275 10.52 20.35 -32.91
N SER A 276 9.51 19.86 -33.65
CA SER A 276 9.62 18.65 -34.47
C SER A 276 10.12 17.42 -33.70
N SER A 277 9.61 17.22 -32.49
CA SER A 277 9.98 16.12 -31.59
C SER A 277 9.23 14.82 -31.88
N PHE A 278 7.97 14.90 -32.32
CA PHE A 278 7.08 13.73 -32.38
C PHE A 278 6.57 13.45 -33.80
N ASP A 279 6.44 12.17 -34.14
CA ASP A 279 5.81 11.71 -35.39
C ASP A 279 4.28 11.69 -35.25
N MET A 280 3.77 11.56 -34.02
CA MET A 280 2.33 11.58 -33.73
C MET A 280 2.02 12.24 -32.40
N VAL A 281 0.97 13.06 -32.37
CA VAL A 281 0.35 13.57 -31.15
C VAL A 281 -1.05 12.95 -31.03
N HIS A 282 -1.26 12.23 -29.94
CA HIS A 282 -2.49 11.49 -29.67
C HIS A 282 -3.27 12.15 -28.54
N CYS A 283 -4.57 12.38 -28.75
CA CYS A 283 -5.51 12.82 -27.74
C CYS A 283 -6.76 11.93 -27.77
N SER A 284 -7.02 11.20 -26.69
CA SER A 284 -8.25 10.44 -26.50
C SER A 284 -9.01 10.92 -25.27
N ARG A 285 -10.04 11.75 -25.49
CA ARG A 285 -10.76 12.48 -24.44
C ARG A 285 -9.83 13.24 -23.48
N CYS A 286 -8.80 13.88 -24.03
CA CYS A 286 -7.73 14.49 -23.26
C CYS A 286 -8.13 15.77 -22.49
N ARG A 287 -9.37 16.25 -22.63
CA ARG A 287 -9.90 17.48 -21.99
C ARG A 287 -9.10 18.74 -22.31
N VAL A 288 -8.59 18.81 -23.53
CA VAL A 288 -7.94 20.00 -24.08
C VAL A 288 -8.86 20.60 -25.14
N ASP A 289 -9.19 21.87 -24.98
CA ASP A 289 -10.03 22.63 -25.90
C ASP A 289 -9.17 23.25 -27.01
N TRP A 290 -8.73 22.40 -27.95
CA TRP A 290 -7.77 22.74 -29.02
C TRP A 290 -8.17 23.94 -29.91
N HIS A 291 -9.45 24.33 -29.90
CA HIS A 291 -10.01 25.38 -30.75
C HIS A 291 -10.10 26.75 -30.06
N GLU A 292 -9.95 26.79 -28.75
CA GLU A 292 -10.08 28.01 -27.95
C GLU A 292 -8.83 28.89 -28.09
N ASN A 293 -8.98 30.18 -27.75
CA ASN A 293 -7.90 31.19 -27.79
C ASN A 293 -7.13 31.17 -29.12
N ASP A 294 -7.85 31.31 -30.23
CA ASP A 294 -7.31 31.35 -31.60
C ASP A 294 -6.46 30.13 -31.99
N GLY A 295 -6.72 29.00 -31.34
CA GLY A 295 -6.03 27.74 -31.61
C GLY A 295 -4.60 27.69 -31.09
N VAL A 296 -4.22 28.55 -30.15
CA VAL A 296 -2.85 28.60 -29.60
C VAL A 296 -2.33 27.23 -29.12
N LEU A 297 -3.21 26.38 -28.58
CA LEU A 297 -2.86 25.03 -28.13
C LEU A 297 -2.57 24.08 -29.30
N ILE A 298 -3.33 24.18 -30.41
CA ILE A 298 -3.08 23.36 -31.60
C ILE A 298 -1.86 23.89 -32.39
N LYS A 299 -1.56 25.20 -32.30
CA LYS A 299 -0.31 25.78 -32.82
C LYS A 299 0.93 25.23 -32.10
N GLU A 300 0.84 24.97 -30.79
CA GLU A 300 1.89 24.25 -30.06
C GLU A 300 2.04 22.80 -30.51
N VAL A 301 0.94 22.10 -30.80
CA VAL A 301 1.00 20.77 -31.44
C VAL A 301 1.68 20.85 -32.80
N ASN A 302 1.43 21.91 -33.57
CA ASN A 302 2.13 22.14 -34.84
C ASN A 302 3.64 22.32 -34.63
N ARG A 303 4.09 23.04 -33.61
CA ARG A 303 5.52 23.17 -33.28
C ARG A 303 6.15 21.82 -32.95
N LEU A 304 5.46 20.98 -32.18
CA LEU A 304 5.96 19.70 -31.69
C LEU A 304 5.94 18.58 -32.73
N LEU A 305 5.01 18.61 -33.69
CA LEU A 305 4.89 17.62 -34.76
C LEU A 305 5.96 17.81 -35.84
N ARG A 306 6.62 16.71 -36.21
CA ARG A 306 7.48 16.66 -37.40
C ARG A 306 6.66 16.90 -38.68
N PRO A 307 7.29 17.39 -39.77
CA PRO A 307 6.66 17.38 -41.09
C PRO A 307 6.16 15.97 -41.45
N ASN A 308 4.96 15.89 -42.02
CA ASN A 308 4.21 14.65 -42.28
C ASN A 308 3.80 13.84 -41.02
N GLY A 309 3.93 14.42 -39.82
CA GLY A 309 3.43 13.83 -38.59
C GLY A 309 1.91 13.87 -38.47
N TYR A 310 1.37 13.07 -37.55
CA TYR A 310 -0.07 12.84 -37.40
C TYR A 310 -0.64 13.46 -36.12
N PHE A 311 -1.78 14.13 -36.23
CA PHE A 311 -2.59 14.49 -35.08
C PHE A 311 -3.81 13.57 -35.01
N VAL A 312 -3.92 12.78 -33.93
CA VAL A 312 -5.00 11.83 -33.71
C VAL A 312 -5.92 12.37 -32.62
N TYR A 313 -7.18 12.64 -32.98
CA TYR A 313 -8.19 13.20 -32.08
C TYR A 313 -9.38 12.26 -31.95
N SER A 314 -9.48 11.62 -30.79
CA SER A 314 -10.61 10.77 -30.40
C SER A 314 -11.40 11.47 -29.30
N ALA A 315 -12.42 12.24 -29.67
CA ALA A 315 -13.24 13.02 -28.74
C ALA A 315 -14.62 13.36 -29.33
N PRO A 316 -15.62 13.75 -28.52
CA PRO A 316 -16.97 14.02 -28.99
C PRO A 316 -17.10 14.93 -30.22
N PRO A 317 -16.34 16.04 -30.37
CA PRO A 317 -16.42 16.87 -31.58
C PRO A 317 -16.12 16.11 -32.88
N ALA A 318 -15.33 15.02 -32.82
CA ALA A 318 -15.00 14.23 -34.01
C ALA A 318 -16.20 13.44 -34.56
N TYR A 319 -17.27 13.18 -33.80
CA TYR A 319 -18.35 12.28 -34.24
C TYR A 319 -19.76 12.65 -33.79
N ARG A 320 -19.92 13.46 -32.74
CA ARG A 320 -21.24 13.87 -32.27
C ARG A 320 -21.77 15.05 -33.07
N LYS A 321 -23.10 15.07 -33.26
CA LYS A 321 -23.82 16.09 -34.04
C LYS A 321 -24.72 16.98 -33.17
N ASP A 322 -24.69 16.82 -31.85
CA ASP A 322 -25.49 17.55 -30.87
C ASP A 322 -24.66 18.55 -30.08
N LYS A 323 -25.34 19.49 -29.42
CA LYS A 323 -24.72 20.61 -28.67
C LYS A 323 -23.86 21.50 -29.56
N ASP A 324 -22.80 22.06 -28.99
CA ASP A 324 -21.78 22.90 -29.60
C ASP A 324 -20.69 22.11 -30.35
N PHE A 325 -20.73 20.77 -30.32
CA PHE A 325 -19.71 19.94 -30.95
C PHE A 325 -19.51 20.14 -32.46
N PRO A 326 -20.56 20.37 -33.27
CA PRO A 326 -20.38 20.76 -34.68
C PRO A 326 -19.59 22.07 -34.84
N LEU A 327 -19.89 23.09 -34.02
CA LEU A 327 -19.19 24.38 -34.07
C LEU A 327 -17.70 24.23 -33.68
N ILE A 328 -17.44 23.45 -32.62
CA ILE A 328 -16.07 23.13 -32.18
C ILE A 328 -15.31 22.42 -33.29
N TRP A 329 -15.95 21.44 -33.95
CA TRP A 329 -15.38 20.73 -35.08
C TRP A 329 -15.03 21.66 -36.24
N ASP A 330 -15.94 22.55 -36.63
CA ASP A 330 -15.73 23.50 -37.73
C ASP A 330 -14.57 24.46 -37.43
N LYS A 331 -14.48 24.98 -36.20
CA LYS A 331 -13.34 25.78 -35.76
C LYS A 331 -12.02 25.02 -35.88
N LEU A 332 -11.97 23.76 -35.43
CA LEU A 332 -10.76 22.93 -35.55
C LEU A 332 -10.37 22.68 -37.01
N VAL A 333 -11.34 22.37 -37.88
CA VAL A 333 -11.07 22.16 -39.30
C VAL A 333 -10.54 23.45 -39.93
N ASN A 334 -11.12 24.61 -39.61
CA ASN A 334 -10.65 25.90 -40.12
C ASN A 334 -9.22 26.21 -39.66
N LEU A 335 -8.92 26.07 -38.37
CA LEU A 335 -7.58 26.29 -37.81
C LEU A 335 -6.54 25.36 -38.42
N THR A 336 -6.84 24.06 -38.50
CA THR A 336 -5.91 23.06 -39.07
C THR A 336 -5.72 23.26 -40.57
N THR A 337 -6.76 23.62 -41.32
CA THR A 337 -6.66 23.95 -42.75
C THR A 337 -5.83 25.22 -42.98
N ALA A 338 -5.99 26.25 -42.13
CA ALA A 338 -5.19 27.47 -42.18
C ALA A 338 -3.70 27.18 -41.93
N MET A 339 -3.38 26.19 -41.08
CA MET A 339 -2.03 25.65 -40.88
C MET A 339 -1.59 24.63 -41.94
N CYS A 340 -2.35 24.46 -43.04
CA CYS A 340 -2.05 23.55 -44.15
C CYS A 340 -2.05 22.06 -43.77
N TRP A 341 -2.79 21.67 -42.73
CA TRP A 341 -2.98 20.28 -42.40
C TRP A 341 -4.07 19.66 -43.27
N LYS A 342 -3.92 18.37 -43.57
CA LYS A 342 -4.91 17.60 -44.33
C LYS A 342 -5.60 16.60 -43.42
N LEU A 343 -6.93 16.66 -43.35
CA LEU A 343 -7.74 15.60 -42.71
C LEU A 343 -7.74 14.36 -43.62
N ILE A 344 -7.11 13.28 -43.16
CA ILE A 344 -6.95 12.05 -43.96
C ILE A 344 -7.99 10.98 -43.62
N SER A 345 -8.53 11.01 -42.39
CA SER A 345 -9.50 10.03 -41.95
C SER A 345 -10.41 10.59 -40.86
N ARG A 346 -11.71 10.28 -40.94
CA ARG A 346 -12.70 10.54 -39.90
C ARG A 346 -13.65 9.34 -39.86
N LYS A 347 -13.39 8.39 -38.97
CA LYS A 347 -14.13 7.14 -38.88
C LYS A 347 -14.45 6.83 -37.42
N VAL A 348 -15.64 6.28 -37.19
CA VAL A 348 -16.14 5.91 -35.85
C VAL A 348 -16.14 7.11 -34.91
N GLN A 349 -15.17 7.21 -33.99
CA GLN A 349 -15.07 8.26 -32.98
C GLN A 349 -13.75 9.03 -33.07
N THR A 350 -13.02 8.88 -34.17
CA THR A 350 -11.64 9.34 -34.32
C THR A 350 -11.47 10.10 -35.63
N ALA A 351 -10.72 11.20 -35.57
CA ALA A 351 -10.23 11.95 -36.72
C ALA A 351 -8.70 11.97 -36.72
N ILE A 352 -8.09 11.92 -37.91
CA ILE A 352 -6.64 11.96 -38.09
C ILE A 352 -6.31 13.02 -39.15
N TRP A 353 -5.45 13.95 -38.78
CA TRP A 353 -4.82 14.91 -39.68
C TRP A 353 -3.36 14.55 -39.90
N VAL A 354 -2.84 14.93 -41.06
CA VAL A 354 -1.40 14.96 -41.36
C VAL A 354 -0.96 16.42 -41.51
N LYS A 355 0.13 16.79 -40.84
CA LYS A 355 0.81 18.09 -41.02
C LYS A 355 1.59 18.04 -42.34
N GLN A 356 1.04 18.59 -43.41
CA GLN A 356 1.71 18.59 -44.72
C GLN A 356 2.99 19.45 -44.66
N ASP A 357 4.04 19.01 -45.36
CA ASP A 357 5.25 19.81 -45.58
C ASP A 357 5.03 20.77 -46.77
N ASP A 358 4.13 21.75 -46.61
CA ASP A 358 3.76 22.72 -47.65
C ASP A 358 4.03 24.16 -47.18
N GLN A 359 5.28 24.59 -47.32
CA GLN A 359 5.69 25.95 -46.98
C GLN A 359 5.01 27.02 -47.86
N ALA A 360 4.70 26.70 -49.12
CA ALA A 360 4.04 27.64 -50.03
C ALA A 360 2.60 27.93 -49.57
N CYS A 361 1.88 26.90 -49.12
CA CYS A 361 0.56 27.05 -48.49
C CYS A 361 0.64 27.90 -47.22
N LEU A 362 1.63 27.68 -46.35
CA LEU A 362 1.79 28.46 -45.12
C LEU A 362 2.03 29.94 -45.40
N MET A 363 2.92 30.26 -46.34
CA MET A 363 3.20 31.65 -46.73
C MET A 363 1.96 32.32 -47.33
N LYS A 364 1.26 31.63 -48.23
CA LYS A 364 0.01 32.13 -48.82
C LYS A 364 -1.06 32.39 -47.75
N ASN A 365 -1.23 31.47 -46.81
CA ASN A 365 -2.22 31.63 -45.74
C ASN A 365 -1.82 32.76 -44.76
N ALA A 366 -0.53 33.02 -44.58
CA ALA A 366 -0.04 34.16 -43.82
C ALA A 366 -0.31 35.50 -44.54
N GLU A 367 -0.13 35.56 -45.86
CA GLU A 367 -0.49 36.74 -46.68
C GLU A 367 -2.00 37.03 -46.65
N LEU A 368 -2.82 35.98 -46.53
CA LEU A 368 -4.28 36.07 -46.36
C LEU A 368 -4.70 36.36 -44.91
N GLU A 369 -3.77 36.62 -43.99
CA GLU A 369 -4.00 36.89 -42.57
C GLU A 369 -4.76 35.74 -41.84
N LEU A 370 -4.71 34.51 -42.36
CA LEU A 370 -5.33 33.34 -41.75
C LEU A 370 -4.47 32.75 -40.62
N ILE A 371 -3.14 32.95 -40.70
CA ILE A 371 -2.16 32.56 -39.70
C ILE A 371 -1.06 33.63 -39.59
N THR A 372 -0.29 33.59 -38.51
CA THR A 372 0.92 34.42 -38.34
C THR A 372 2.15 33.52 -38.30
N ILE A 373 3.24 33.92 -38.96
CA ILE A 373 4.52 33.21 -38.92
C ILE A 373 5.38 33.72 -37.76
N CYS A 374 6.05 32.82 -37.04
CA CYS A 374 6.92 33.19 -35.92
C CYS A 374 8.24 33.84 -36.36
N ASP A 375 8.77 34.77 -35.56
CA ASP A 375 10.08 35.39 -35.80
C ASP A 375 11.25 34.41 -35.61
N SER A 376 12.27 34.50 -36.48
CA SER A 376 13.39 33.55 -36.58
C SER A 376 14.42 33.57 -35.43
N LYS A 377 14.29 34.48 -34.45
CA LYS A 377 15.39 34.83 -33.53
C LYS A 377 15.59 33.90 -32.32
N ASP A 378 14.73 32.91 -32.08
CA ASP A 378 14.63 32.25 -30.76
C ASP A 378 14.87 30.74 -30.74
N VAL A 379 15.32 30.14 -31.85
CA VAL A 379 15.37 28.66 -32.02
C VAL A 379 16.48 27.99 -31.20
N SER A 380 17.43 28.74 -30.62
CA SER A 380 18.57 28.17 -29.87
C SER A 380 18.33 27.98 -28.37
N LYS A 381 17.22 28.50 -27.82
CA LYS A 381 16.95 28.46 -26.37
C LYS A 381 16.02 27.29 -26.01
N PRO A 382 16.28 26.58 -24.89
CA PRO A 382 15.35 25.58 -24.35
C PRO A 382 13.93 26.12 -24.16
N SER A 383 12.93 25.35 -24.55
CA SER A 383 11.50 25.66 -24.36
C SER A 383 11.08 25.41 -22.89
N TRP A 384 11.71 26.09 -21.93
CA TRP A 384 11.41 25.97 -20.49
C TRP A 384 10.75 27.24 -19.97
N LYS A 385 9.49 27.13 -19.51
CA LYS A 385 8.65 28.25 -19.07
C LYS A 385 8.45 29.36 -20.12
N VAL A 386 8.65 29.05 -21.39
CA VAL A 386 8.36 29.98 -22.49
C VAL A 386 6.84 30.08 -22.67
N PRO A 387 6.25 31.29 -22.69
CA PRO A 387 4.83 31.45 -23.00
C PRO A 387 4.48 30.86 -24.36
N LEU A 388 3.27 30.33 -24.49
CA LEU A 388 2.75 29.89 -25.78
C LEU A 388 2.75 31.06 -26.77
N ARG A 389 3.05 30.74 -28.03
CA ARG A 389 3.08 31.71 -29.12
C ARG A 389 1.90 31.48 -30.03
N ASP A 390 1.25 32.56 -30.41
CA ASP A 390 0.10 32.49 -31.31
C ASP A 390 0.51 32.56 -32.80
N CYS A 391 1.58 31.85 -33.15
CA CYS A 391 2.16 31.84 -34.50
C CYS A 391 2.58 30.42 -34.90
N VAL A 392 2.91 30.25 -36.18
CA VAL A 392 3.33 28.99 -36.79
C VAL A 392 4.80 29.09 -37.22
N ASP A 393 5.62 28.17 -36.73
CA ASP A 393 7.01 28.05 -37.15
C ASP A 393 7.11 27.42 -38.55
N ILE A 394 7.99 27.99 -39.40
CA ILE A 394 8.38 27.35 -40.66
C ILE A 394 9.44 26.32 -40.33
N SER A 395 9.06 25.03 -40.40
CA SER A 395 9.99 23.94 -40.12
C SER A 395 11.02 23.82 -41.23
N GLU A 396 12.31 23.76 -40.89
CA GLU A 396 13.33 23.18 -41.76
C GLU A 396 13.14 21.66 -41.75
N ASN A 397 12.96 21.05 -42.92
CA ASN A 397 12.93 19.60 -43.05
C ASN A 397 14.33 19.06 -42.76
N THR A 398 14.50 18.45 -41.59
CA THR A 398 15.75 17.81 -41.18
C THR A 398 15.55 16.30 -41.22
N PRO A 399 16.12 15.61 -42.23
CA PRO A 399 16.03 14.15 -42.31
C PRO A 399 16.62 13.51 -41.06
N LYS A 400 16.11 12.32 -40.71
CA LYS A 400 16.80 11.44 -39.75
C LYS A 400 18.14 11.02 -40.37
N ALA A 401 19.22 11.66 -39.95
CA ALA A 401 20.59 11.35 -40.37
C ALA A 401 21.32 10.54 -39.30
N SER A 402 22.37 9.81 -39.67
CA SER A 402 23.23 9.08 -38.71
C SER A 402 23.85 10.00 -37.66
N TYR A 403 24.03 11.28 -38.00
CA TYR A 403 24.46 12.35 -37.13
C TYR A 403 23.43 13.49 -37.15
N PRO A 404 22.88 13.91 -36.00
CA PRO A 404 21.88 14.98 -35.91
C PRO A 404 22.42 16.34 -36.39
N THR A 405 21.84 16.90 -37.45
CA THR A 405 22.30 18.19 -38.01
C THR A 405 22.07 19.38 -37.07
N SER A 406 21.13 19.26 -36.13
CA SER A 406 20.91 20.29 -35.09
C SER A 406 22.12 20.42 -34.16
N LEU A 407 22.83 19.33 -33.88
CA LEU A 407 24.02 19.33 -33.03
C LEU A 407 25.18 20.12 -33.64
N ARG A 408 25.27 20.14 -34.98
CA ARG A 408 26.28 20.94 -35.69
C ARG A 408 26.06 22.44 -35.48
N LYS A 409 24.80 22.87 -35.45
CA LYS A 409 24.42 24.28 -35.24
C LYS A 409 24.81 24.80 -33.86
N ILE A 410 24.93 23.90 -32.88
CA ILE A 410 25.35 24.23 -31.50
C ILE A 410 26.81 23.85 -31.20
N GLY A 411 27.58 23.48 -32.22
CA GLY A 411 29.04 23.30 -32.13
C GLY A 411 29.54 21.91 -31.74
N ILE A 412 28.67 20.90 -31.64
CA ILE A 412 29.09 19.52 -31.30
C ILE A 412 29.47 18.80 -32.59
N SER A 413 30.69 18.28 -32.72
CA SER A 413 31.13 17.60 -33.95
C SER A 413 30.64 16.15 -34.06
N GLU A 414 30.72 15.57 -35.25
CA GLU A 414 30.42 14.14 -35.47
C GLU A 414 31.39 13.21 -34.73
N ASP A 415 32.66 13.62 -34.62
CA ASP A 415 33.67 12.92 -33.83
C ASP A 415 33.32 12.94 -32.33
N GLU A 416 32.86 14.08 -31.81
CA GLU A 416 32.43 14.20 -30.41
C GLU A 416 31.20 13.33 -30.12
N PHE A 417 30.22 13.33 -31.03
CA PHE A 417 29.03 12.47 -30.94
C PHE A 417 29.40 10.97 -30.93
N THR A 418 30.36 10.58 -31.78
CA THR A 418 30.83 9.20 -31.87
C THR A 418 31.61 8.79 -30.62
N LEU A 419 32.48 9.67 -30.12
CA LEU A 419 33.25 9.45 -28.90
C LEU A 419 32.32 9.25 -27.69
N ASP A 420 31.33 10.14 -27.51
CA ASP A 420 30.32 10.04 -26.45
C ASP A 420 29.53 8.72 -26.54
N THR A 421 29.07 8.36 -27.74
CA THR A 421 28.32 7.13 -27.98
C THR A 421 29.11 5.88 -27.62
N ASN A 422 30.38 5.82 -28.01
CA ASN A 422 31.25 4.67 -27.72
C ASN A 422 31.59 4.59 -26.23
N PHE A 423 31.91 5.74 -25.62
CA PHE A 423 32.18 5.84 -24.20
C PHE A 423 31.02 5.29 -23.35
N TRP A 424 29.79 5.78 -23.58
CA TRP A 424 28.65 5.33 -22.79
C TRP A 424 28.28 3.87 -23.03
N ARG A 425 28.50 3.35 -24.25
CA ARG A 425 28.31 1.92 -24.54
C ARG A 425 29.19 1.04 -23.64
N GLU A 426 30.44 1.44 -23.43
CA GLU A 426 31.36 0.73 -22.54
C GLU A 426 30.99 0.93 -21.07
N GLN A 427 30.69 2.16 -20.64
CA GLN A 427 30.42 2.46 -19.24
C GLN A 427 29.12 1.81 -18.73
N VAL A 428 28.04 1.80 -19.52
CA VAL A 428 26.76 1.20 -19.11
C VAL A 428 26.90 -0.30 -18.82
N ASN A 429 27.68 -1.02 -19.62
CA ASN A 429 27.95 -2.44 -19.38
C ASN A 429 28.67 -2.62 -18.04
N ARG A 430 29.69 -1.80 -17.77
CA ARG A 430 30.43 -1.82 -16.51
C ARG A 430 29.55 -1.45 -15.31
N TYR A 431 28.64 -0.50 -15.47
CA TYR A 431 27.67 -0.16 -14.41
C TYR A 431 26.80 -1.34 -14.04
N TRP A 432 26.28 -2.09 -15.02
CA TRP A 432 25.45 -3.26 -14.77
C TRP A 432 26.21 -4.35 -14.01
N GLU A 433 27.47 -4.59 -14.37
CA GLU A 433 28.35 -5.53 -13.67
C GLU A 433 28.61 -5.10 -12.22
N LEU A 434 28.86 -3.80 -11.99
CA LEU A 434 29.15 -3.26 -10.67
C LEU A 434 27.92 -3.23 -9.76
N MET A 435 26.74 -2.90 -10.29
CA MET A 435 25.48 -2.90 -9.55
C MET A 435 25.03 -4.33 -9.17
N LYS A 436 25.52 -5.36 -9.87
CA LYS A 436 25.18 -6.78 -9.62
C LYS A 436 23.67 -7.05 -9.64
N VAL A 437 22.95 -6.39 -10.55
CA VAL A 437 21.50 -6.50 -10.71
C VAL A 437 21.13 -7.34 -11.92
N ASN A 438 19.99 -8.05 -11.84
CA ASN A 438 19.43 -8.71 -13.02
C ASN A 438 18.86 -7.67 -14.01
N ARG A 439 18.76 -8.05 -15.28
CA ARG A 439 18.32 -7.15 -16.38
C ARG A 439 16.91 -6.55 -16.19
N THR A 440 16.05 -7.17 -15.40
CA THR A 440 14.66 -6.73 -15.15
C THR A 440 14.47 -6.01 -13.82
N GLU A 441 15.54 -5.83 -13.04
CA GLU A 441 15.45 -5.13 -11.75
C GLU A 441 15.41 -3.61 -11.88
N VAL A 442 15.92 -3.08 -13.00
CA VAL A 442 15.86 -1.67 -13.37
C VAL A 442 14.93 -1.56 -14.55
N ARG A 443 13.96 -0.65 -14.50
CA ARG A 443 13.02 -0.37 -15.59
C ARG A 443 12.92 1.12 -15.89
N ASN A 444 12.69 1.93 -14.87
CA ASN A 444 12.53 3.38 -14.98
C ASN A 444 13.88 4.04 -14.70
N VAL A 445 14.51 4.61 -15.73
CA VAL A 445 15.81 5.28 -15.62
C VAL A 445 15.64 6.75 -15.90
N MET A 446 16.33 7.62 -15.16
CA MET A 446 16.45 9.03 -15.47
C MET A 446 17.91 9.38 -15.66
N ASP A 447 18.21 9.97 -16.81
CA ASP A 447 19.49 10.61 -17.07
C ASP A 447 19.34 12.10 -16.81
N THR A 448 19.86 12.57 -15.69
CA THR A 448 19.53 13.88 -15.11
C THR A 448 20.22 15.04 -15.83
N ASN A 449 21.30 14.73 -16.56
CA ASN A 449 21.98 15.66 -17.46
C ASN A 449 22.43 14.89 -18.71
N ALA A 450 21.49 14.69 -19.63
CA ALA A 450 21.65 13.74 -20.73
C ALA A 450 22.60 14.21 -21.85
N LEU A 451 22.97 15.49 -21.87
CA LEU A 451 23.75 16.11 -22.96
C LEU A 451 23.15 15.76 -24.33
N ILE A 452 23.71 14.79 -25.06
CA ILE A 452 23.27 14.30 -26.39
C ILE A 452 22.67 12.87 -26.37
N GLY A 453 22.36 12.34 -25.20
CA GLY A 453 21.65 11.07 -25.00
C GLY A 453 22.49 9.81 -25.19
N GLY A 454 23.83 9.90 -25.07
CA GLY A 454 24.73 8.75 -25.22
C GLY A 454 24.47 7.63 -24.22
N PHE A 455 24.25 7.99 -22.95
CA PHE A 455 23.91 7.05 -21.89
C PHE A 455 22.61 6.29 -22.19
N ALA A 456 21.54 7.00 -22.54
CA ALA A 456 20.27 6.36 -22.89
C ALA A 456 20.37 5.49 -24.15
N ALA A 457 21.14 5.91 -25.16
CA ALA A 457 21.36 5.12 -26.36
C ALA A 457 22.11 3.80 -26.06
N ALA A 458 23.07 3.82 -25.14
CA ALA A 458 23.76 2.62 -24.67
C ALA A 458 22.81 1.65 -23.95
N MET A 459 21.73 2.16 -23.35
CA MET A 459 20.72 1.35 -22.67
C MET A 459 19.67 0.72 -23.59
N ASN A 460 19.67 1.01 -24.89
CA ASN A 460 18.64 0.52 -25.82
C ASN A 460 18.56 -1.01 -25.91
N SER A 461 19.61 -1.73 -25.52
CA SER A 461 19.62 -3.20 -25.45
C SER A 461 18.98 -3.79 -24.18
N TYR A 462 18.65 -2.96 -23.21
CA TYR A 462 18.03 -3.35 -21.94
C TYR A 462 16.53 -3.04 -21.96
N PRO A 463 15.70 -3.79 -21.21
CA PRO A 463 14.25 -3.56 -21.16
C PRO A 463 13.88 -2.33 -20.30
N VAL A 464 14.60 -1.23 -20.45
CA VAL A 464 14.42 0.02 -19.69
C VAL A 464 13.78 1.10 -20.57
N TRP A 465 13.27 2.15 -19.95
CA TRP A 465 13.04 3.41 -20.63
C TRP A 465 13.78 4.51 -19.87
N VAL A 466 14.27 5.50 -20.60
CA VAL A 466 15.12 6.55 -20.04
C VAL A 466 14.43 7.89 -20.24
N MET A 467 14.16 8.60 -19.14
CA MET A 467 13.84 10.02 -19.18
C MET A 467 15.14 10.80 -19.32
N ASN A 468 15.42 11.32 -20.52
CA ASN A 468 16.58 12.16 -20.77
C ASN A 468 16.28 13.60 -20.36
N VAL A 469 16.99 14.14 -19.38
CA VAL A 469 16.78 15.52 -18.90
C VAL A 469 17.93 16.38 -19.39
N VAL A 470 17.60 17.48 -20.08
CA VAL A 470 18.58 18.51 -20.45
C VAL A 470 18.34 19.75 -19.57
N PRO A 471 19.33 20.21 -18.80
CA PRO A 471 19.21 21.42 -17.99
C PRO A 471 18.71 22.62 -18.80
N ALA A 472 17.70 23.33 -18.30
CA ALA A 472 17.12 24.47 -19.02
C ALA A 472 18.09 25.66 -19.19
N THR A 473 19.21 25.65 -18.46
CA THR A 473 20.28 26.66 -18.51
C THR A 473 21.36 26.37 -19.55
N THR A 474 21.27 25.25 -20.29
CA THR A 474 22.23 24.88 -21.35
C THR A 474 21.69 25.13 -22.76
N ASN A 475 22.51 24.94 -23.79
CA ASN A 475 22.07 24.95 -25.18
C ASN A 475 21.09 23.80 -25.49
N ASP A 476 20.32 23.93 -26.56
CA ASP A 476 19.39 22.90 -27.02
C ASP A 476 20.10 21.67 -27.61
N THR A 477 20.57 20.79 -26.75
CA THR A 477 21.04 19.44 -27.13
C THR A 477 19.90 18.42 -27.21
N LEU A 478 18.73 18.73 -26.64
CA LEU A 478 17.57 17.84 -26.60
C LEU A 478 16.99 17.59 -28.00
N SER A 479 17.07 18.56 -28.92
CA SER A 479 16.72 18.32 -30.33
C SER A 479 17.51 17.16 -30.94
N GLY A 480 18.80 17.05 -30.63
CA GLY A 480 19.65 15.92 -31.06
C GLY A 480 19.24 14.59 -30.45
N ILE A 481 18.80 14.58 -29.19
CA ILE A 481 18.27 13.39 -28.51
C ILE A 481 16.99 12.87 -29.23
N TYR A 482 16.07 13.77 -29.59
CA TYR A 482 14.88 13.39 -30.36
C TYR A 482 15.22 12.93 -31.79
N GLN A 483 16.19 13.56 -32.46
CA GLN A 483 16.67 13.07 -33.77
C GLN A 483 17.32 11.68 -33.70
N ARG A 484 17.85 11.30 -32.53
CA ARG A 484 18.37 9.95 -32.23
C ARG A 484 17.28 8.92 -31.90
N GLY A 485 16.00 9.31 -31.89
CA GLY A 485 14.87 8.44 -31.56
C GLY A 485 14.63 8.24 -30.07
N LEU A 486 15.25 9.07 -29.21
CA LEU A 486 15.09 9.01 -27.75
C LEU A 486 14.08 10.07 -27.28
N THR A 487 13.57 9.90 -26.06
CA THR A 487 12.61 10.85 -25.45
C THR A 487 13.23 11.57 -24.26
N GLY A 488 12.87 12.83 -24.06
CA GLY A 488 13.43 13.64 -22.99
C GLY A 488 12.72 14.96 -22.80
N VAL A 489 13.22 15.76 -21.87
CA VAL A 489 12.57 17.00 -21.42
C VAL A 489 13.60 18.04 -20.99
N TYR A 490 13.31 19.32 -21.21
CA TYR A 490 14.04 20.39 -20.55
C TYR A 490 13.60 20.53 -19.10
N HIS A 491 14.54 20.77 -18.20
CA HIS A 491 14.21 20.99 -16.79
C HIS A 491 15.26 21.84 -16.08
N ASP A 492 14.81 22.70 -15.18
CA ASP A 492 15.68 23.39 -14.22
C ASP A 492 15.66 22.66 -12.88
N TRP A 493 16.80 22.07 -12.50
CA TRP A 493 16.95 21.28 -11.27
C TRP A 493 16.93 22.13 -10.00
N CYS A 494 16.91 23.45 -10.12
CA CYS A 494 16.58 24.35 -9.00
C CYS A 494 15.09 24.34 -8.63
N GLU A 495 14.28 23.58 -9.37
CA GLU A 495 12.89 23.30 -9.03
C GLU A 495 12.59 21.81 -9.01
N PRO A 496 11.71 21.32 -8.12
CA PRO A 496 11.35 19.89 -8.05
C PRO A 496 10.74 19.33 -9.35
N PHE A 497 11.21 18.21 -9.88
CA PHE A 497 10.74 17.60 -11.13
C PHE A 497 9.24 17.22 -11.10
N SER A 498 8.52 17.36 -12.21
CA SER A 498 7.08 17.03 -12.30
C SER A 498 6.81 15.51 -12.38
N THR A 499 7.16 14.79 -11.32
CA THR A 499 6.94 13.34 -11.15
C THR A 499 6.47 12.99 -9.75
N TYR A 500 5.85 11.83 -9.59
CA TYR A 500 5.51 11.27 -8.28
C TYR A 500 6.79 10.83 -7.55
N PRO A 501 6.78 10.78 -6.20
CA PRO A 501 7.89 10.22 -5.45
C PRO A 501 8.08 8.73 -5.74
N ARG A 502 9.32 8.24 -5.64
CA ARG A 502 9.67 6.81 -5.75
C ARG A 502 9.24 6.19 -7.07
N THR A 503 9.49 6.86 -8.19
CA THR A 503 9.09 6.38 -9.52
C THR A 503 10.24 5.82 -10.34
N TYR A 504 11.49 6.16 -10.04
CA TYR A 504 12.66 5.70 -10.80
C TYR A 504 13.49 4.67 -10.04
N ASP A 505 14.03 3.69 -10.78
CA ASP A 505 14.89 2.63 -10.25
C ASP A 505 16.37 3.01 -10.30
N LEU A 506 16.75 3.87 -11.26
CA LEU A 506 18.11 4.37 -11.46
C LEU A 506 18.09 5.86 -11.83
N LEU A 507 18.85 6.67 -11.10
CA LEU A 507 19.21 8.04 -11.47
C LEU A 507 20.68 8.07 -11.89
N HIS A 508 20.96 8.62 -13.06
CA HIS A 508 22.31 8.87 -13.55
C HIS A 508 22.57 10.38 -13.57
N ALA A 509 23.63 10.82 -12.90
CA ALA A 509 24.03 12.21 -12.81
C ALA A 509 25.48 12.37 -13.27
N ASP A 510 25.65 12.92 -14.48
CA ASP A 510 26.95 13.26 -15.04
C ASP A 510 27.11 14.80 -15.08
N LYS A 511 28.05 15.32 -14.29
CA LYS A 511 28.34 16.75 -14.11
C LYS A 511 27.11 17.62 -13.78
N LEU A 512 26.06 17.02 -13.21
CA LEU A 512 24.84 17.74 -12.87
C LEU A 512 25.08 18.73 -11.71
N LEU A 513 25.76 18.27 -10.65
CA LEU A 513 25.82 19.03 -9.41
C LEU A 513 26.84 20.17 -9.50
N SER A 514 27.97 19.96 -10.18
CA SER A 514 28.91 21.05 -10.53
C SER A 514 28.25 22.11 -11.43
N HIS A 515 27.42 21.71 -12.40
CA HIS A 515 26.69 22.65 -13.27
C HIS A 515 25.85 23.67 -12.46
N TYR A 516 25.25 23.25 -11.36
CA TYR A 516 24.43 24.12 -10.50
C TYR A 516 25.20 24.76 -9.32
N GLN A 517 26.47 24.44 -9.10
CA GLN A 517 27.23 24.88 -7.91
C GLN A 517 27.28 26.41 -7.71
N ASN A 518 27.29 27.18 -8.80
CA ASN A 518 27.46 28.65 -8.77
C ASN A 518 26.15 29.44 -8.87
N HIS A 519 24.98 28.80 -8.76
CA HIS A 519 23.67 29.45 -8.92
C HIS A 519 23.20 30.23 -7.67
N GLY A 520 24.06 30.42 -6.67
CA GLY A 520 23.82 31.23 -5.48
C GLY A 520 22.94 30.54 -4.43
N GLU A 521 22.48 31.31 -3.43
CA GLU A 521 21.70 30.79 -2.29
C GLU A 521 20.33 30.19 -2.68
N GLY A 522 19.87 30.48 -3.90
CA GLY A 522 18.57 30.03 -4.41
C GLY A 522 18.50 28.56 -4.82
N CYS A 523 19.65 27.89 -4.96
CA CYS A 523 19.73 26.52 -5.45
C CYS A 523 21.06 25.90 -5.04
N VAL A 524 21.06 25.05 -4.01
CA VAL A 524 22.28 24.39 -3.53
C VAL A 524 22.25 22.89 -3.81
N LEU A 525 23.42 22.25 -3.78
CA LEU A 525 23.58 20.81 -4.02
C LEU A 525 22.62 19.95 -3.19
N GLU A 526 22.40 20.31 -1.93
CA GLU A 526 21.51 19.62 -1.00
C GLU A 526 20.03 19.65 -1.45
N ASP A 527 19.60 20.70 -2.15
CA ASP A 527 18.25 20.78 -2.72
C ASP A 527 18.08 19.78 -3.87
N ILE A 528 19.10 19.65 -4.72
CA ILE A 528 19.11 18.68 -5.83
C ILE A 528 19.17 17.25 -5.27
N MET A 529 20.02 16.99 -4.27
CA MET A 529 20.08 15.68 -3.60
C MET A 529 18.73 15.29 -2.97
N LEU A 530 18.02 16.25 -2.34
CA LEU A 530 16.69 16.00 -1.79
C LEU A 530 15.67 15.64 -2.89
N GLU A 531 15.73 16.31 -4.03
CA GLU A 531 14.87 15.99 -5.15
C GLU A 531 15.18 14.62 -5.76
N MET A 532 16.47 14.28 -5.92
CA MET A 532 16.91 12.94 -6.31
C MET A 532 16.39 11.87 -5.33
N ASP A 533 16.45 12.13 -4.02
CA ASP A 533 15.92 11.23 -2.99
C ASP A 533 14.40 11.03 -3.13
N ARG A 534 13.65 12.11 -3.37
CA ARG A 534 12.20 12.04 -3.57
C ARG A 534 11.83 11.16 -4.75
N ILE A 535 12.55 11.30 -5.87
CA ILE A 535 12.27 10.63 -7.15
C ILE A 535 12.67 9.14 -7.11
N ILE A 536 13.82 8.80 -6.51
CA ILE A 536 14.34 7.43 -6.52
C ILE A 536 13.51 6.50 -5.61
N ARG A 537 13.29 5.27 -6.05
CA ARG A 537 12.64 4.21 -5.26
C ARG A 537 13.51 3.77 -4.08
N PRO A 538 12.91 3.27 -2.98
CA PRO A 538 13.65 2.49 -1.99
C PRO A 538 14.42 1.35 -2.66
N GLN A 539 15.69 1.17 -2.30
CA GLN A 539 16.66 0.27 -2.94
C GLN A 539 17.12 0.65 -4.35
N GLY A 540 16.63 1.77 -4.91
CA GLY A 540 17.05 2.27 -6.20
C GLY A 540 18.49 2.80 -6.19
N PHE A 541 19.07 2.88 -7.37
CA PHE A 541 20.47 3.24 -7.59
C PHE A 541 20.61 4.69 -8.02
N ILE A 542 21.67 5.34 -7.57
CA ILE A 542 22.06 6.67 -8.01
C ILE A 542 23.54 6.59 -8.37
N ILE A 543 23.88 6.88 -9.63
CA ILE A 543 25.25 6.88 -10.11
C ILE A 543 25.64 8.33 -10.36
N ILE A 544 26.72 8.80 -9.70
CA ILE A 544 27.16 10.18 -9.76
C ILE A 544 28.60 10.23 -10.27
N ARG A 545 28.77 10.89 -11.42
CA ARG A 545 30.05 11.31 -11.99
C ARG A 545 30.11 12.83 -11.94
N ASP A 546 31.03 13.38 -11.18
CA ASP A 546 31.11 14.84 -11.01
C ASP A 546 32.55 15.31 -10.74
N GLU A 547 32.76 16.59 -10.47
CA GLU A 547 34.07 17.10 -10.03
C GLU A 547 34.47 16.54 -8.66
N GLU A 548 35.77 16.37 -8.41
CA GLU A 548 36.29 15.76 -7.18
C GLU A 548 35.81 16.47 -5.91
N SER A 549 35.72 17.80 -5.95
CA SER A 549 35.21 18.62 -4.85
C SER A 549 33.74 18.31 -4.52
N ILE A 550 32.92 18.09 -5.55
CA ILE A 550 31.51 17.73 -5.45
C ILE A 550 31.36 16.28 -4.96
N ILE A 551 32.14 15.35 -5.52
CA ILE A 551 32.14 13.94 -5.12
C ILE A 551 32.43 13.80 -3.63
N SER A 552 33.46 14.50 -3.13
CA SER A 552 33.80 14.54 -1.70
C SER A 552 32.63 15.07 -0.85
N LYS A 553 32.02 16.18 -1.28
CA LYS A 553 30.85 16.74 -0.58
C LYS A 553 29.65 15.80 -0.57
N VAL A 554 29.36 15.11 -1.67
CA VAL A 554 28.26 14.13 -1.75
C VAL A 554 28.54 12.92 -0.88
N GLN A 555 29.78 12.43 -0.83
CA GLN A 555 30.17 11.30 0.02
C GLN A 555 29.91 11.58 1.52
N ASP A 556 30.12 12.81 1.97
CA ASP A 556 29.82 13.24 3.35
C ASP A 556 28.31 13.42 3.62
N LEU A 557 27.55 13.81 2.60
CA LEU A 557 26.12 14.12 2.73
C LEU A 557 25.21 12.92 2.52
N ALA A 558 25.52 12.05 1.56
CA ALA A 558 24.66 10.95 1.14
C ALA A 558 24.21 10.03 2.30
N PRO A 559 25.06 9.67 3.29
CA PRO A 559 24.59 8.92 4.46
C PRO A 559 23.52 9.65 5.29
N LYS A 560 23.52 10.99 5.32
CA LYS A 560 22.50 11.82 6.00
C LYS A 560 21.14 11.78 5.30
N PHE A 561 21.14 11.43 4.00
CA PHE A 561 19.95 11.17 3.19
C PHE A 561 19.56 9.68 3.18
N LEU A 562 20.17 8.85 4.03
CA LEU A 562 19.96 7.39 4.09
C LEU A 562 20.39 6.67 2.80
N TRP A 563 21.43 7.17 2.13
CA TRP A 563 22.04 6.49 0.99
C TRP A 563 23.26 5.70 1.45
N GLU A 564 23.37 4.46 0.99
CA GLU A 564 24.60 3.67 1.05
C GLU A 564 25.49 4.10 -0.11
N VAL A 565 26.76 4.40 0.16
CA VAL A 565 27.68 4.93 -0.86
C VAL A 565 28.82 3.95 -1.06
N GLU A 566 29.08 3.63 -2.32
CA GLU A 566 30.23 2.87 -2.76
C GLU A 566 31.02 3.67 -3.79
N THR A 567 32.32 3.81 -3.55
CA THR A 567 33.21 4.60 -4.42
C THR A 567 33.97 3.68 -5.37
N ARG A 568 34.02 4.03 -6.66
CA ARG A 568 34.70 3.26 -7.70
C ARG A 568 35.54 4.18 -8.60
N GLU A 569 36.76 3.77 -8.89
CA GLU A 569 37.62 4.44 -9.88
C GLU A 569 37.30 3.92 -11.28
N LEU A 570 36.84 4.81 -12.16
CA LEU A 570 36.50 4.52 -13.55
C LEU A 570 37.23 5.50 -14.49
N GLN A 571 37.14 5.26 -15.80
CA GLN A 571 37.68 6.17 -16.80
C GLN A 571 36.60 7.12 -17.30
N ASP A 572 36.98 8.37 -17.57
CA ASP A 572 36.19 9.35 -18.31
C ASP A 572 36.29 9.13 -19.83
N LYS A 573 35.59 9.96 -20.61
CA LYS A 573 35.61 9.88 -22.10
C LYS A 573 36.99 10.15 -22.72
N TYR A 574 37.93 10.71 -21.96
CA TYR A 574 39.31 10.99 -22.36
C TYR A 574 40.32 10.00 -21.75
N LYS A 575 39.83 8.88 -21.19
CA LYS A 575 40.62 7.82 -20.53
C LYS A 575 41.40 8.29 -19.29
N LYS A 576 41.02 9.42 -18.69
CA LYS A 576 41.51 9.86 -17.39
C LYS A 576 40.73 9.13 -16.30
N THR A 577 41.42 8.75 -15.24
CA THR A 577 40.78 8.13 -14.07
C THR A 577 39.97 9.19 -13.32
N GLU A 578 38.74 8.84 -12.96
CA GLU A 578 37.88 9.64 -12.10
C GLU A 578 37.13 8.78 -11.09
N THR A 579 36.82 9.39 -9.95
CA THR A 579 36.05 8.77 -8.88
C THR A 579 34.55 8.86 -9.19
N VAL A 580 33.86 7.72 -9.15
CA VAL A 580 32.42 7.59 -9.42
C VAL A 580 31.73 7.03 -8.19
N LEU A 581 30.63 7.66 -7.78
CA LEU A 581 29.82 7.20 -6.66
C LEU A 581 28.68 6.32 -7.15
N PHE A 582 28.56 5.13 -6.56
CA PHE A 582 27.43 4.25 -6.65
C PHE A 582 26.67 4.33 -5.33
N CYS A 583 25.60 5.08 -5.32
CA CYS A 583 24.74 5.24 -4.17
C CYS A 583 23.52 4.33 -4.28
N ARG A 584 23.05 3.79 -3.16
CA ARG A 584 21.82 3.01 -3.07
C ARG A 584 20.94 3.53 -1.95
N LYS A 585 19.70 3.91 -2.26
CA LYS A 585 18.76 4.38 -1.25
C LYS A 585 18.38 3.23 -0.33
N LYS A 586 18.55 3.39 0.99
CA LYS A 586 18.13 2.36 1.95
C LYS A 586 16.62 2.14 1.85
N MET A 587 16.23 0.89 1.90
CA MET A 587 14.85 0.58 2.26
C MET A 587 14.74 0.86 3.75
N GLU A 588 13.81 1.72 4.15
CA GLU A 588 13.45 1.92 5.55
C GLU A 588 12.88 0.59 6.07
N MET A 589 13.77 -0.31 6.46
CA MET A 589 13.49 -1.62 7.02
C MET A 589 13.21 -1.46 8.51
N GLU A 590 12.26 -0.58 8.84
CA GLU A 590 11.53 -0.68 10.11
C GLU A 590 11.12 -2.14 10.30
N LYS A 591 10.56 -2.78 9.26
CA LYS A 591 10.13 -4.18 9.33
C LYS A 591 11.20 -5.22 9.64
N LEU A 592 12.49 -5.03 9.31
CA LEU A 592 13.53 -6.04 9.63
C LEU A 592 14.22 -5.74 10.97
N LYS A 593 14.44 -4.47 11.30
CA LYS A 593 14.94 -4.07 12.63
C LYS A 593 13.86 -4.33 13.69
N GLU A 594 12.60 -3.96 13.47
CA GLU A 594 11.44 -4.29 14.31
C GLU A 594 11.24 -5.80 14.41
N ALA A 595 11.38 -6.53 13.30
CA ALA A 595 11.37 -7.98 13.27
C ALA A 595 12.43 -8.62 14.16
N LEU A 596 13.69 -8.22 13.99
CA LEU A 596 14.82 -8.72 14.78
C LEU A 596 14.66 -8.32 16.24
N HIS A 597 14.27 -7.08 16.51
CA HIS A 597 13.98 -6.58 17.86
C HIS A 597 12.80 -7.33 18.50
N PHE A 598 11.76 -7.65 17.73
CA PHE A 598 10.62 -8.43 18.19
C PHE A 598 11.02 -9.87 18.48
N ILE A 599 11.80 -10.54 17.60
CA ILE A 599 12.31 -11.90 17.85
C ILE A 599 13.20 -11.94 19.11
N CYS A 600 13.98 -10.90 19.35
CA CYS A 600 14.80 -10.76 20.55
C CYS A 600 14.02 -10.26 21.78
N SER A 601 12.72 -9.94 21.64
CA SER A 601 11.92 -9.41 22.75
C SER A 601 11.50 -10.51 23.72
N SER A 602 11.31 -10.11 24.97
CA SER A 602 10.74 -10.98 26.00
C SER A 602 9.35 -11.49 25.63
N ASP A 603 8.53 -10.70 24.92
CA ASP A 603 7.20 -11.12 24.45
C ASP A 603 7.25 -12.24 23.42
N PHE A 604 8.15 -12.17 22.43
CA PHE A 604 8.30 -13.25 21.46
C PHE A 604 8.77 -14.54 22.12
N LEU A 605 9.75 -14.46 23.02
CA LEU A 605 10.17 -15.60 23.83
C LEU A 605 8.99 -16.14 24.64
N ARG A 606 8.16 -15.27 25.21
CA ARG A 606 6.97 -15.67 25.98
C ARG A 606 5.97 -16.44 25.11
N MET A 607 5.72 -15.98 23.89
CA MET A 607 4.84 -16.65 22.92
C MET A 607 5.44 -17.96 22.42
N ALA A 608 6.68 -17.94 21.94
CA ALA A 608 7.36 -19.09 21.37
C ALA A 608 7.54 -20.23 22.38
N LEU A 609 7.62 -19.92 23.67
CA LEU A 609 7.90 -20.89 24.71
C LEU A 609 6.66 -21.25 25.54
N PHE A 610 6.09 -20.29 26.26
CA PHE A 610 5.01 -20.58 27.21
C PHE A 610 3.70 -20.97 26.52
N TRP A 611 3.39 -20.42 25.34
CA TRP A 611 2.18 -20.81 24.63
C TRP A 611 2.29 -22.24 24.13
N ASN A 612 3.45 -22.64 23.58
CA ASN A 612 3.68 -24.02 23.16
C ASN A 612 3.62 -25.00 24.35
N VAL A 613 4.22 -24.66 25.48
CA VAL A 613 4.12 -25.48 26.71
C VAL A 613 2.67 -25.57 27.21
N ALA A 614 1.92 -24.47 27.20
CA ALA A 614 0.52 -24.45 27.60
C ALA A 614 -0.38 -25.29 26.67
N LEU A 615 -0.12 -25.25 25.37
CA LEU A 615 -0.82 -26.06 24.38
C LEU A 615 -0.53 -27.55 24.58
N LEU A 616 0.75 -27.91 24.70
CA LEU A 616 1.17 -29.29 24.96
C LEU A 616 0.62 -29.82 26.29
N SER A 617 0.61 -28.99 27.34
CA SER A 617 -0.01 -29.33 28.63
C SER A 617 -1.50 -29.64 28.49
N SER A 618 -2.23 -28.85 27.68
CA SER A 618 -3.66 -29.05 27.44
C SER A 618 -3.94 -30.37 26.70
N TYR A 619 -3.16 -30.69 25.66
CA TYR A 619 -3.24 -31.98 24.98
C TYR A 619 -2.77 -33.15 25.85
N PHE A 620 -1.78 -32.95 26.72
CA PHE A 620 -1.34 -33.97 27.67
C PHE A 620 -2.43 -34.31 28.69
N GLN A 621 -3.21 -33.33 29.15
CA GLN A 621 -4.37 -33.58 30.01
C GLN A 621 -5.45 -34.41 29.30
N LEU A 622 -5.72 -34.13 28.01
CA LEU A 622 -6.60 -34.98 27.20
C LEU A 622 -6.07 -36.42 27.08
N LEU A 623 -4.77 -36.59 26.85
CA LEU A 623 -4.15 -37.91 26.72
C LEU A 623 -4.17 -38.69 28.04
N LYS A 624 -3.84 -38.04 29.17
CA LYS A 624 -3.87 -38.62 30.50
C LYS A 624 -5.28 -39.11 30.86
N GLY A 625 -6.30 -38.33 30.50
CA GLY A 625 -7.71 -38.70 30.66
C GLY A 625 -8.07 -40.00 29.94
N ARG A 626 -7.55 -40.18 28.72
CA ARG A 626 -7.78 -41.37 27.88
C ARG A 626 -7.04 -42.62 28.39
N ILE A 627 -5.84 -42.47 28.96
CA ILE A 627 -5.00 -43.60 29.39
C ILE A 627 -5.35 -44.07 30.81
N PHE A 628 -5.59 -43.15 31.74
CA PHE A 628 -5.69 -43.46 33.17
C PHE A 628 -7.12 -43.39 33.74
N GLY A 629 -8.14 -43.22 32.90
CA GLY A 629 -9.54 -43.20 33.34
C GLY A 629 -9.80 -42.13 34.40
N SER A 630 -9.52 -40.86 34.08
CA SER A 630 -9.81 -39.75 35.00
C SER A 630 -11.27 -39.32 34.93
N LYS A 631 -11.90 -39.09 36.09
CA LYS A 631 -13.25 -38.48 36.22
C LYS A 631 -13.39 -37.10 35.54
N SER A 632 -12.31 -36.48 35.07
CA SER A 632 -12.28 -35.11 34.54
C SER A 632 -12.59 -34.99 33.03
N THR A 633 -12.36 -36.04 32.23
CA THR A 633 -12.59 -35.99 30.77
C THR A 633 -13.89 -36.69 30.42
N THR A 634 -14.99 -35.93 30.46
CA THR A 634 -16.27 -36.39 29.90
C THR A 634 -16.34 -35.97 28.44
N SER A 635 -16.60 -36.93 27.55
CA SER A 635 -16.95 -36.67 26.15
C SER A 635 -18.46 -36.72 26.08
N PHE A 636 -19.09 -35.59 25.76
CA PHE A 636 -20.53 -35.53 25.57
C PHE A 636 -20.83 -35.89 24.11
N SER A 637 -21.52 -37.01 23.87
CA SER A 637 -22.02 -37.31 22.53
C SER A 637 -23.17 -36.35 22.22
N SER A 638 -23.13 -35.66 21.09
CA SER A 638 -24.26 -34.87 20.59
C SER A 638 -25.37 -35.82 20.08
N SER A 639 -26.06 -36.51 20.98
CA SER A 639 -27.28 -37.26 20.65
C SER A 639 -28.48 -36.32 20.76
N SER A 640 -28.79 -35.66 19.65
CA SER A 640 -30.13 -35.11 19.44
C SER A 640 -30.45 -35.24 17.95
N ASN A 641 -31.00 -36.39 17.57
CA ASN A 641 -32.03 -36.40 16.54
C ASN A 641 -33.16 -35.52 17.09
N HIS A 642 -33.13 -34.21 16.81
CA HIS A 642 -34.34 -33.42 16.89
C HIS A 642 -35.23 -33.91 15.75
N SER A 643 -36.08 -34.88 16.09
CA SER A 643 -37.32 -35.11 15.38
C SER A 643 -38.02 -33.76 15.24
N SER A 644 -38.46 -33.50 14.02
CA SER A 644 -39.31 -32.40 13.61
C SER A 644 -40.59 -32.36 14.45
N ASN A 645 -40.53 -31.76 15.63
CA ASN A 645 -41.70 -31.19 16.27
C ASN A 645 -41.72 -29.71 15.96
N ALA A 646 -42.79 -29.29 15.28
CA ALA A 646 -43.02 -27.95 14.81
C ALA A 646 -43.10 -26.95 15.97
N SER A 647 -41.97 -26.39 16.39
CA SER A 647 -41.94 -25.01 16.90
C SER A 647 -41.84 -24.08 15.69
N SER A 648 -42.76 -23.13 15.57
CA SER A 648 -42.88 -22.30 14.36
C SER A 648 -41.71 -21.33 14.10
N HIS A 649 -40.72 -21.22 15.00
CA HIS A 649 -39.59 -20.29 14.87
C HIS A 649 -38.23 -20.93 15.21
N ARG A 650 -37.17 -20.47 14.51
CA ARG A 650 -35.78 -20.92 14.69
C ARG A 650 -35.10 -20.26 15.90
N PRO A 651 -34.24 -20.96 16.66
CA PRO A 651 -33.51 -20.36 17.77
C PRO A 651 -32.51 -19.31 17.28
N ILE A 652 -32.38 -18.20 18.01
CA ILE A 652 -31.55 -17.07 17.63
C ILE A 652 -30.18 -17.17 18.30
N CYS A 653 -29.11 -17.07 17.49
CA CYS A 653 -27.73 -17.02 17.95
C CYS A 653 -27.09 -15.69 17.58
N VAL A 654 -26.51 -14.99 18.56
CA VAL A 654 -25.65 -13.81 18.34
C VAL A 654 -24.19 -14.25 18.40
N ILE A 655 -23.40 -13.95 17.38
CA ILE A 655 -21.96 -14.27 17.34
C ILE A 655 -21.12 -13.03 17.00
N THR A 656 -20.17 -12.70 17.88
CA THR A 656 -19.24 -11.57 17.71
C THR A 656 -17.98 -11.98 16.95
N GLY A 657 -17.41 -11.06 16.17
CA GLY A 657 -16.21 -11.34 15.36
C GLY A 657 -16.49 -12.29 14.20
N ALA A 658 -17.67 -12.21 13.61
CA ALA A 658 -18.16 -13.19 12.65
C ALA A 658 -17.66 -12.99 11.19
N THR A 659 -16.78 -12.03 10.94
CA THR A 659 -16.35 -11.63 9.60
C THR A 659 -15.20 -12.46 9.01
N SER A 660 -14.51 -13.27 9.82
CA SER A 660 -13.37 -14.09 9.37
C SER A 660 -13.06 -15.22 10.36
N GLY A 661 -12.17 -16.13 9.96
CA GLY A 661 -11.61 -17.19 10.82
C GLY A 661 -12.66 -18.02 11.55
N LEU A 662 -12.40 -18.27 12.84
CA LEU A 662 -13.24 -19.10 13.71
C LEU A 662 -14.68 -18.61 13.83
N GLY A 663 -14.89 -17.29 13.95
CA GLY A 663 -16.24 -16.73 14.10
C GLY A 663 -17.11 -16.96 12.88
N LYS A 664 -16.53 -16.76 11.68
CA LYS A 664 -17.21 -17.06 10.41
C LYS A 664 -17.53 -18.55 10.27
N ALA A 665 -16.57 -19.42 10.57
CA ALA A 665 -16.76 -20.88 10.50
C ALA A 665 -17.84 -21.36 11.49
N THR A 666 -17.85 -20.81 12.70
CA THR A 666 -18.87 -21.08 13.72
C THR A 666 -20.25 -20.60 13.27
N ALA A 667 -20.34 -19.40 12.70
CA ALA A 667 -21.60 -18.88 12.15
C ALA A 667 -22.14 -19.77 11.03
N PHE A 668 -21.27 -20.23 10.12
CA PHE A 668 -21.64 -21.19 9.09
C PHE A 668 -22.16 -22.50 9.68
N ALA A 669 -21.44 -23.09 10.64
CA ALA A 669 -21.82 -24.34 11.29
C ALA A 669 -23.16 -24.22 12.05
N LEU A 670 -23.38 -23.14 12.81
CA LEU A 670 -24.66 -22.89 13.50
C LEU A 670 -25.82 -22.68 12.52
N SER A 671 -25.59 -22.02 11.38
CA SER A 671 -26.62 -21.87 10.35
C SER A 671 -27.09 -23.24 9.81
N ARG A 672 -26.18 -24.22 9.70
CA ARG A 672 -26.49 -25.59 9.30
C ARG A 672 -27.21 -26.39 10.39
N LYS A 673 -27.08 -25.99 11.65
CA LYS A 673 -27.79 -26.57 12.81
C LYS A 673 -29.17 -25.94 13.01
N GLY A 674 -29.63 -25.09 12.08
CA GLY A 674 -30.98 -24.53 12.09
C GLY A 674 -31.15 -23.22 12.87
N PHE A 675 -30.06 -22.60 13.35
CA PHE A 675 -30.13 -21.31 14.02
C PHE A 675 -30.42 -20.16 13.04
N TYR A 676 -31.13 -19.15 13.52
CA TYR A 676 -31.06 -17.81 12.96
C TYR A 676 -29.79 -17.14 13.48
N VAL A 677 -28.81 -16.88 12.61
CA VAL A 677 -27.49 -16.38 13.03
C VAL A 677 -27.38 -14.88 12.82
N VAL A 678 -27.22 -14.15 13.93
CA VAL A 678 -26.92 -12.72 13.97
C VAL A 678 -25.40 -12.54 14.00
N LEU A 679 -24.86 -12.10 12.86
CA LEU A 679 -23.44 -11.82 12.63
C LEU A 679 -23.10 -10.42 13.15
N VAL A 680 -22.14 -10.32 14.06
CA VAL A 680 -21.69 -9.04 14.61
C VAL A 680 -20.21 -8.82 14.28
N GLY A 681 -19.88 -7.64 13.77
CA GLY A 681 -18.50 -7.25 13.46
C GLY A 681 -18.39 -5.77 13.08
N ARG A 682 -17.17 -5.22 13.10
CA ARG A 682 -16.91 -3.79 12.92
C ARG A 682 -16.94 -3.28 11.46
N SER A 683 -17.16 -4.15 10.48
CA SER A 683 -17.10 -3.80 9.05
C SER A 683 -18.33 -4.32 8.34
N SER A 684 -19.24 -3.42 7.99
CA SER A 684 -20.42 -3.70 7.16
C SER A 684 -20.07 -4.40 5.85
N HIS A 685 -18.99 -4.00 5.18
CA HIS A 685 -18.53 -4.65 3.94
C HIS A 685 -18.16 -6.12 4.16
N LEU A 686 -17.33 -6.44 5.17
CA LEU A 686 -16.94 -7.83 5.46
C LEU A 686 -18.10 -8.68 5.99
N LEU A 687 -19.03 -8.08 6.74
CA LEU A 687 -20.27 -8.71 7.16
C LEU A 687 -21.14 -9.08 5.95
N SER A 688 -21.31 -8.16 4.99
CA SER A 688 -22.07 -8.39 3.76
C SER A 688 -21.45 -9.51 2.91
N LYS A 689 -20.13 -9.53 2.79
CA LYS A 689 -19.40 -10.61 2.13
C LYS A 689 -19.62 -11.95 2.83
N THR A 690 -19.51 -11.99 4.16
CA THR A 690 -19.72 -13.22 4.94
C THR A 690 -21.15 -13.74 4.82
N LEU A 691 -22.15 -12.84 4.87
CA LEU A 691 -23.56 -13.16 4.63
C LEU A 691 -23.75 -13.85 3.28
N ALA A 692 -23.21 -13.27 2.21
CA ALA A 692 -23.32 -13.80 0.86
C ALA A 692 -22.65 -15.18 0.74
N GLU A 693 -21.47 -15.35 1.32
CA GLU A 693 -20.74 -16.62 1.28
C GLU A 693 -21.46 -17.74 2.05
N ILE A 694 -22.02 -17.45 3.24
CA ILE A 694 -22.81 -18.44 4.00
C ILE A 694 -24.08 -18.80 3.21
N LYS A 695 -24.82 -17.81 2.68
CA LYS A 695 -26.04 -18.06 1.87
C LYS A 695 -25.76 -18.86 0.60
N ASN A 696 -24.60 -18.66 -0.02
CA ASN A 696 -24.22 -19.42 -1.21
C ASN A 696 -24.03 -20.91 -0.91
N HIS A 697 -23.50 -21.25 0.27
CA HIS A 697 -23.26 -22.64 0.70
C HIS A 697 -24.45 -23.27 1.43
N ASN A 698 -25.30 -22.46 2.07
CA ASN A 698 -26.51 -22.87 2.78
C ASN A 698 -27.65 -21.93 2.42
N LYS A 699 -28.42 -22.29 1.37
CA LYS A 699 -29.52 -21.45 0.85
C LYS A 699 -30.64 -21.23 1.88
N ASP A 700 -30.79 -22.17 2.82
CA ASP A 700 -31.79 -22.10 3.90
C ASP A 700 -31.28 -21.33 5.13
N ALA A 701 -30.08 -20.76 5.07
CA ALA A 701 -29.50 -19.99 6.17
C ALA A 701 -30.29 -18.69 6.41
N GLN A 702 -30.79 -18.55 7.63
CA GLN A 702 -31.42 -17.32 8.11
C GLN A 702 -30.38 -16.50 8.86
N LEU A 703 -30.04 -15.34 8.30
CA LEU A 703 -28.92 -14.53 8.76
C LEU A 703 -29.32 -13.06 8.86
N LYS A 704 -28.76 -12.36 9.84
CA LYS A 704 -28.82 -10.90 9.98
C LYS A 704 -27.42 -10.41 10.34
N ALA A 705 -27.03 -9.23 9.88
CA ALA A 705 -25.78 -8.62 10.29
C ALA A 705 -26.02 -7.29 10.99
N PHE A 706 -25.22 -7.02 12.02
CA PHE A 706 -25.12 -5.72 12.67
C PHE A 706 -23.67 -5.28 12.75
N GLU A 707 -23.43 -4.02 12.40
CA GLU A 707 -22.14 -3.40 12.59
C GLU A 707 -21.98 -3.02 14.07
N ALA A 708 -20.94 -3.55 14.73
CA ALA A 708 -20.58 -3.18 16.08
C ALA A 708 -19.08 -3.36 16.31
N ASP A 709 -18.47 -2.37 16.95
CA ASP A 709 -17.09 -2.43 17.42
C ASP A 709 -17.05 -2.84 18.89
N MET A 710 -16.51 -4.03 19.17
CA MET A 710 -16.43 -4.58 20.52
C MET A 710 -15.43 -3.81 21.41
N SER A 711 -14.58 -2.93 20.87
CA SER A 711 -13.73 -2.06 21.70
C SER A 711 -14.40 -0.76 22.15
N SER A 712 -15.64 -0.48 21.74
CA SER A 712 -16.37 0.73 22.12
C SER A 712 -17.65 0.39 22.85
N PHE A 713 -17.82 0.90 24.07
CA PHE A 713 -19.02 0.65 24.85
C PHE A 713 -20.27 1.23 24.17
N GLN A 714 -20.16 2.45 23.62
CA GLN A 714 -21.24 3.07 22.87
C GLN A 714 -21.68 2.21 21.68
N SER A 715 -20.73 1.63 20.94
CA SER A 715 -21.05 0.76 19.80
C SER A 715 -21.79 -0.51 20.26
N VAL A 716 -21.36 -1.12 21.35
CA VAL A 716 -22.02 -2.29 21.96
C VAL A 716 -23.43 -1.96 22.45
N SER A 717 -23.62 -0.78 23.07
CA SER A 717 -24.94 -0.29 23.51
C SER A 717 -25.88 -0.04 22.33
N ASN A 718 -25.39 0.61 21.28
CA ASN A 718 -26.15 0.85 20.04
C ASN A 718 -26.54 -0.47 19.36
N PHE A 719 -25.65 -1.45 19.37
CA PHE A 719 -25.96 -2.80 18.87
C PHE A 719 -27.09 -3.45 19.68
N ARG A 720 -27.03 -3.42 21.02
CA ARG A 720 -28.11 -3.95 21.87
C ARG A 720 -29.46 -3.32 21.53
N ASN A 721 -29.51 -1.99 21.40
CA ASN A 721 -30.75 -1.28 21.06
C ASN A 721 -31.27 -1.67 19.66
N SER A 722 -30.35 -1.78 18.69
CA SER A 722 -30.68 -2.18 17.32
C SER A 722 -31.17 -3.62 17.23
N LEU A 723 -30.59 -4.52 18.03
CA LEU A 723 -30.99 -5.91 18.14
C LEU A 723 -32.40 -6.02 18.73
N GLU A 724 -32.66 -5.36 19.85
CA GLU A 724 -33.99 -5.37 20.49
C GLU A 724 -35.08 -4.82 19.57
N LYS A 725 -34.79 -3.69 18.90
CA LYS A 725 -35.71 -3.11 17.92
C LYS A 725 -35.99 -4.07 16.77
N TRP A 726 -34.94 -4.71 16.23
CA TRP A 726 -35.11 -5.68 15.15
C TRP A 726 -35.92 -6.90 15.61
N LEU A 727 -35.68 -7.39 16.82
CA LEU A 727 -36.45 -8.49 17.41
C LEU A 727 -37.93 -8.11 17.57
N SER A 728 -38.23 -6.90 18.05
CA SER A 728 -39.63 -6.45 18.24
C SER A 728 -40.37 -6.18 16.93
N GLU A 729 -39.66 -5.78 15.87
CA GLU A 729 -40.23 -5.56 14.54
C GLU A 729 -40.35 -6.84 13.70
N SER A 730 -39.64 -7.91 14.08
CA SER A 730 -39.66 -9.18 13.37
C SER A 730 -40.74 -10.13 13.88
N GLU A 731 -41.26 -11.02 13.02
CA GLU A 731 -42.09 -12.17 13.44
C GLU A 731 -41.26 -13.27 14.14
N LEU A 732 -40.14 -12.92 14.79
CA LEU A 732 -39.27 -13.85 15.51
C LEU A 732 -39.53 -13.79 17.02
N HIS A 733 -38.93 -14.72 17.78
CA HIS A 733 -38.98 -14.66 19.24
C HIS A 733 -38.29 -13.39 19.78
N SER A 734 -38.89 -12.76 20.80
CA SER A 734 -38.38 -11.55 21.47
C SER A 734 -37.18 -11.79 22.41
N SER A 735 -36.47 -12.90 22.24
CA SER A 735 -35.37 -13.37 23.11
C SER A 735 -34.28 -14.05 22.29
N ILE A 736 -33.10 -14.24 22.87
CA ILE A 736 -31.99 -14.96 22.22
C ILE A 736 -31.66 -16.25 22.98
N GLN A 737 -31.30 -17.30 22.26
CA GLN A 737 -31.02 -18.63 22.84
C GLN A 737 -29.52 -18.88 22.99
N LEU A 738 -28.68 -18.23 22.17
CA LEU A 738 -27.24 -18.43 22.18
C LEU A 738 -26.50 -17.10 21.99
N LEU A 739 -25.57 -16.81 22.89
CA LEU A 739 -24.59 -15.73 22.74
C LEU A 739 -23.20 -16.34 22.64
N VAL A 740 -22.51 -16.13 21.52
CA VAL A 740 -21.13 -16.53 21.30
C VAL A 740 -20.22 -15.31 21.30
N ASN A 741 -19.52 -15.10 22.42
CA ASN A 741 -18.48 -14.08 22.54
C ASN A 741 -17.18 -14.62 21.94
N ASN A 742 -17.00 -14.40 20.63
CA ASN A 742 -15.86 -14.90 19.86
C ASN A 742 -14.87 -13.79 19.45
N ALA A 743 -15.30 -12.53 19.36
CA ALA A 743 -14.44 -11.42 18.95
C ALA A 743 -13.13 -11.37 19.77
N GLY A 744 -12.01 -11.24 19.08
CA GLY A 744 -10.73 -11.05 19.73
C GLY A 744 -9.62 -10.64 18.77
N ILE A 745 -8.64 -9.90 19.28
CA ILE A 745 -7.47 -9.41 18.58
C ILE A 745 -6.19 -9.75 19.35
N LEU A 746 -5.09 -9.85 18.60
CA LEU A 746 -3.72 -9.82 19.10
C LEU A 746 -3.03 -8.65 18.39
N ALA A 747 -2.78 -7.57 19.13
CA ALA A 747 -2.13 -6.37 18.64
C ALA A 747 -0.66 -6.34 19.08
N THR A 748 0.23 -5.83 18.23
CA THR A 748 1.68 -5.71 18.54
C THR A 748 2.09 -4.34 19.09
N SER A 749 1.14 -3.41 19.18
CA SER A 749 1.37 -2.02 19.59
C SER A 749 0.22 -1.50 20.46
N SER A 750 0.55 -0.60 21.39
CA SER A 750 -0.42 0.08 22.24
C SER A 750 -1.33 0.97 21.41
N ARG A 751 -2.64 0.84 21.62
CA ARG A 751 -3.68 1.63 20.96
C ARG A 751 -4.79 1.87 21.99
N PRO A 752 -4.88 3.06 22.59
CA PRO A 752 -5.97 3.36 23.52
C PRO A 752 -7.31 3.47 22.78
N THR A 753 -8.41 3.09 23.43
CA THR A 753 -9.77 3.39 22.98
C THR A 753 -10.16 4.84 23.32
N VAL A 754 -11.36 5.26 22.92
CA VAL A 754 -11.88 6.59 23.25
C VAL A 754 -11.98 6.77 24.77
N GLU A 755 -12.30 5.70 25.48
CA GLU A 755 -12.41 5.61 26.94
C GLU A 755 -11.02 5.46 27.62
N GLY A 756 -9.93 5.47 26.85
CA GLY A 756 -8.56 5.37 27.36
C GLY A 756 -8.10 3.94 27.68
N PHE A 757 -8.89 2.92 27.37
CA PHE A 757 -8.55 1.53 27.66
C PHE A 757 -7.60 0.96 26.61
N ASP A 758 -6.79 -0.03 26.97
CA ASP A 758 -6.06 -0.81 25.97
C ASP A 758 -7.04 -1.53 25.03
N ARG A 759 -6.89 -1.34 23.71
CA ARG A 759 -7.84 -1.87 22.73
C ARG A 759 -7.92 -3.39 22.73
N MET A 760 -6.85 -4.12 23.10
CA MET A 760 -6.89 -5.58 23.20
C MET A 760 -7.75 -6.01 24.39
N MET A 761 -7.57 -5.37 25.56
CA MET A 761 -8.42 -5.59 26.73
C MET A 761 -9.88 -5.21 26.45
N ALA A 762 -10.09 -4.05 25.83
CA ALA A 762 -11.41 -3.57 25.46
C ALA A 762 -12.14 -4.56 24.54
N THR A 763 -11.48 -5.01 23.47
CA THR A 763 -12.08 -5.95 22.49
C THR A 763 -12.29 -7.35 23.06
N ASN A 764 -11.26 -7.92 23.68
CA ASN A 764 -11.24 -9.34 24.05
C ASN A 764 -12.06 -9.63 25.31
N TYR A 765 -12.13 -8.66 26.24
CA TYR A 765 -12.73 -8.87 27.56
C TYR A 765 -13.86 -7.88 27.87
N ILE A 766 -13.58 -6.58 27.95
CA ILE A 766 -14.55 -5.58 28.43
C ILE A 766 -15.79 -5.54 27.53
N GLY A 767 -15.61 -5.60 26.21
CA GLY A 767 -16.69 -5.66 25.24
C GLY A 767 -17.54 -6.92 25.40
N ALA A 768 -16.92 -8.08 25.61
CA ALA A 768 -17.65 -9.34 25.84
C ALA A 768 -18.41 -9.33 27.18
N PHE A 769 -17.80 -8.81 28.24
CA PHE A 769 -18.45 -8.61 29.54
C PHE A 769 -19.66 -7.68 29.41
N SER A 770 -19.45 -6.50 28.83
CA SER A 770 -20.48 -5.47 28.64
C SER A 770 -21.64 -5.97 27.79
N LEU A 771 -21.34 -6.61 26.66
CA LEU A 771 -22.37 -7.19 25.80
C LEU A 771 -23.18 -8.26 26.52
N THR A 772 -22.51 -9.15 27.26
CA THR A 772 -23.21 -10.19 28.02
C THR A 772 -24.13 -9.60 29.08
N LYS A 773 -23.68 -8.57 29.82
CA LYS A 773 -24.49 -7.91 30.86
C LYS A 773 -25.69 -7.19 30.25
N LEU A 774 -25.52 -6.55 29.09
CA LEU A 774 -26.59 -5.87 28.35
C LEU A 774 -27.62 -6.83 27.73
N LEU A 775 -27.18 -7.99 27.22
CA LEU A 775 -28.05 -8.98 26.59
C LEU A 775 -28.61 -10.02 27.57
N LEU A 776 -28.19 -10.00 28.84
CA LEU A 776 -28.63 -10.96 29.86
C LEU A 776 -30.17 -11.00 30.04
N PRO A 777 -30.90 -9.87 30.02
CA PRO A 777 -32.36 -9.89 30.05
C PRO A 777 -32.98 -10.67 28.88
N LEU A 778 -32.44 -10.54 27.67
CA LEU A 778 -32.92 -11.28 26.49
C LEU A 778 -32.63 -12.78 26.58
N LEU A 779 -31.51 -13.17 27.19
CA LEU A 779 -31.18 -14.57 27.46
C LEU A 779 -32.09 -15.17 28.53
N ARG A 780 -32.40 -14.42 29.60
CA ARG A 780 -33.27 -14.86 30.70
C ARG A 780 -34.74 -14.98 30.29
N ASN A 781 -35.20 -14.12 29.39
CA ASN A 781 -36.57 -14.13 28.89
C ASN A 781 -36.81 -15.17 27.79
N SER A 782 -35.82 -16.01 27.48
CA SER A 782 -36.00 -17.11 26.53
C SER A 782 -37.03 -18.11 27.05
N THR A 783 -37.83 -18.68 26.15
CA THR A 783 -38.80 -19.73 26.51
C THR A 783 -38.17 -21.11 26.61
N VAL A 784 -36.95 -21.26 26.10
CA VAL A 784 -36.13 -22.48 26.15
C VAL A 784 -34.78 -22.16 26.79
N PRO A 785 -34.09 -23.12 27.43
CA PRO A 785 -32.80 -22.88 28.05
C PRO A 785 -31.83 -22.19 27.10
N SER A 786 -31.24 -21.09 27.56
CA SER A 786 -30.31 -20.28 26.78
C SER A 786 -28.87 -20.46 27.26
N ARG A 787 -27.91 -20.02 26.44
CA ARG A 787 -26.49 -20.24 26.70
C ARG A 787 -25.59 -19.08 26.31
N VAL A 788 -24.60 -18.81 27.15
CA VAL A 788 -23.45 -17.96 26.84
C VAL A 788 -22.21 -18.84 26.61
N VAL A 789 -21.58 -18.68 25.44
CA VAL A 789 -20.34 -19.35 25.07
C VAL A 789 -19.24 -18.30 24.90
N ASN A 790 -18.22 -18.39 25.74
CA ASN A 790 -17.09 -17.46 25.75
C ASN A 790 -15.84 -18.11 25.16
N VAL A 791 -15.32 -17.56 24.06
CA VAL A 791 -14.12 -18.09 23.41
C VAL A 791 -12.86 -17.52 24.06
N THR A 792 -12.17 -18.40 24.78
CA THR A 792 -10.87 -18.14 25.42
C THR A 792 -9.74 -18.80 24.62
N SER A 793 -8.61 -19.11 25.25
CA SER A 793 -7.39 -19.64 24.63
C SER A 793 -6.53 -20.35 25.67
N PHE A 794 -5.81 -21.40 25.27
CA PHE A 794 -4.85 -22.13 26.12
C PHE A 794 -3.77 -21.20 26.70
N THR A 795 -3.54 -20.04 26.08
CA THR A 795 -2.60 -19.00 26.53
C THR A 795 -2.91 -18.46 27.93
N HIS A 796 -4.15 -18.58 28.43
CA HIS A 796 -4.49 -18.21 29.82
C HIS A 796 -3.64 -18.99 30.86
N ARG A 797 -3.14 -20.18 30.52
CA ARG A 797 -2.29 -21.00 31.41
C ARG A 797 -0.90 -20.40 31.63
N SER A 798 -0.49 -19.42 30.84
CA SER A 798 0.79 -18.72 30.98
C SER A 798 0.73 -17.53 31.95
N VAL A 799 -0.40 -17.34 32.65
CA VAL A 799 -0.56 -16.36 33.72
C VAL A 799 -0.48 -17.08 35.07
N PHE A 800 0.55 -16.78 35.84
CA PHE A 800 0.82 -17.41 37.15
C PHE A 800 0.26 -16.62 38.34
N SER A 801 0.15 -15.30 38.19
CA SER A 801 -0.43 -14.38 39.16
C SER A 801 -1.12 -13.22 38.43
N ALA A 802 -2.19 -12.70 39.01
CA ALA A 802 -2.98 -11.62 38.45
C ALA A 802 -3.55 -10.75 39.58
N ARG A 803 -3.70 -9.45 39.31
CA ARG A 803 -4.49 -8.49 40.11
C ARG A 803 -5.62 -7.98 39.24
N PHE A 804 -6.73 -7.60 39.85
CA PHE A 804 -7.93 -7.16 39.12
C PHE A 804 -8.44 -5.81 39.62
N ASP A 805 -7.54 -4.84 39.74
CA ASP A 805 -7.89 -3.43 39.88
C ASP A 805 -8.28 -2.79 38.53
N LYS A 806 -8.80 -1.56 38.57
CA LYS A 806 -9.31 -0.83 37.41
C LYS A 806 -8.25 -0.67 36.31
N ASP A 807 -7.02 -0.31 36.67
CA ASP A 807 -5.94 -0.07 35.72
C ASP A 807 -5.53 -1.38 35.02
N SER A 808 -5.45 -2.47 35.79
CA SER A 808 -5.14 -3.81 35.27
C SER A 808 -6.21 -4.31 34.29
N VAL A 809 -7.48 -4.13 34.62
CA VAL A 809 -8.62 -4.60 33.79
C VAL A 809 -8.79 -3.74 32.54
N THR A 810 -8.59 -2.44 32.64
CA THR A 810 -8.64 -1.50 31.50
C THR A 810 -7.39 -1.54 30.64
N GLY A 811 -6.29 -2.10 31.16
CA GLY A 811 -5.00 -2.17 30.48
C GLY A 811 -4.31 -0.80 30.35
N VAL A 812 -4.65 0.15 31.23
CA VAL A 812 -3.96 1.46 31.28
C VAL A 812 -2.52 1.21 31.75
N TYR A 813 -1.59 1.24 30.80
CA TYR A 813 -0.19 0.96 31.03
C TYR A 813 0.57 2.25 31.36
N SER A 814 1.01 2.39 32.60
CA SER A 814 2.11 3.29 32.95
C SER A 814 3.41 2.52 32.73
N SER A 815 4.26 2.94 31.80
CA SER A 815 5.61 2.38 31.78
C SER A 815 6.68 3.30 31.25
N GLU A 816 7.73 3.32 32.05
CA GLU A 816 9.09 3.71 31.73
C GLU A 816 9.75 2.77 30.69
N SER A 817 9.12 1.63 30.33
CA SER A 817 9.57 0.73 29.28
C SER A 817 9.04 1.15 27.90
N LYS A 818 9.95 1.18 26.90
CA LYS A 818 9.64 1.63 25.54
C LYS A 818 8.79 0.65 24.71
N GLN A 819 8.42 -0.53 25.22
CA GLN A 819 7.85 -1.63 24.41
C GLN A 819 6.52 -2.17 24.97
N TYR A 820 5.54 -2.33 24.08
CA TYR A 820 4.18 -2.80 24.40
C TYR A 820 4.13 -4.33 24.66
N PRO A 821 3.65 -4.79 25.84
CA PRO A 821 3.72 -6.19 26.26
C PRO A 821 2.59 -7.06 25.66
N CYS A 822 2.56 -7.17 24.34
CA CYS A 822 1.46 -7.77 23.58
C CYS A 822 1.08 -9.19 24.02
N ALA A 823 2.07 -10.06 24.28
CA ALA A 823 1.82 -11.45 24.65
C ALA A 823 1.16 -11.55 26.03
N SER A 824 1.63 -10.71 26.95
CA SER A 824 1.18 -10.66 28.33
C SER A 824 -0.26 -10.14 28.42
N ILE A 825 -0.58 -9.07 27.70
CA ILE A 825 -1.94 -8.50 27.63
C ILE A 825 -2.90 -9.52 27.01
N TYR A 826 -2.50 -10.21 25.94
CA TYR A 826 -3.34 -11.23 25.31
C TYR A 826 -3.65 -12.38 26.28
N GLN A 827 -2.62 -12.93 26.94
CA GLN A 827 -2.77 -13.98 27.96
C GLN A 827 -3.71 -13.55 29.09
N TYR A 828 -3.51 -12.33 29.60
CA TYR A 828 -4.32 -11.74 30.68
C TYR A 828 -5.78 -11.55 30.24
N SER A 829 -6.02 -11.01 29.05
CA SER A 829 -7.38 -10.85 28.51
C SER A 829 -8.13 -12.19 28.41
N LYS A 830 -7.43 -13.26 28.01
CA LYS A 830 -8.02 -14.61 27.90
C LYS A 830 -8.22 -15.29 29.26
N LEU A 831 -7.40 -14.98 30.25
CA LEU A 831 -7.67 -15.34 31.65
C LEU A 831 -8.91 -14.61 32.18
N CYS A 832 -9.06 -13.31 31.90
CA CYS A 832 -10.23 -12.53 32.33
C CYS A 832 -11.54 -13.11 31.78
N VAL A 833 -11.58 -13.44 30.49
CA VAL A 833 -12.73 -14.11 29.85
C VAL A 833 -13.11 -15.40 30.57
N LEU A 834 -12.12 -16.18 31.02
CA LEU A 834 -12.35 -17.46 31.68
C LEU A 834 -12.85 -17.30 33.12
N LEU A 835 -12.22 -16.42 33.91
CA LEU A 835 -12.69 -16.05 35.26
C LEU A 835 -14.12 -15.49 35.22
N PHE A 836 -14.39 -14.60 34.26
CA PHE A 836 -15.73 -14.09 33.99
C PHE A 836 -16.73 -15.20 33.68
N SER A 837 -16.33 -16.20 32.88
CA SER A 837 -17.22 -17.33 32.56
C SER A 837 -17.62 -18.13 33.80
N TYR A 838 -16.68 -18.38 34.71
CA TYR A 838 -16.95 -19.10 35.95
C TYR A 838 -17.75 -18.26 36.95
N GLU A 839 -17.44 -16.97 37.07
CA GLU A 839 -18.18 -16.11 37.98
C GLU A 839 -19.60 -15.83 37.45
N LEU A 840 -19.78 -15.63 36.14
CA LEU A 840 -21.11 -15.54 35.53
C LEU A 840 -21.94 -16.80 35.81
N HIS A 841 -21.34 -17.98 35.66
CA HIS A 841 -21.99 -19.24 36.03
C HIS A 841 -22.43 -19.24 37.50
N ARG A 842 -21.56 -18.82 38.43
CA ARG A 842 -21.88 -18.77 39.87
C ARG A 842 -22.99 -17.78 40.17
N GLN A 843 -22.94 -16.58 39.59
CA GLN A 843 -23.93 -15.52 39.76
C GLN A 843 -25.31 -15.95 39.23
N LEU A 844 -25.37 -16.62 38.09
CA LEU A 844 -26.61 -17.16 37.54
C LEU A 844 -27.19 -18.27 38.41
N ARG A 845 -26.35 -19.15 38.99
CA ARG A 845 -26.82 -20.18 39.92
C ARG A 845 -27.36 -19.64 41.23
N LEU A 846 -26.90 -18.46 41.67
CA LEU A 846 -27.41 -17.78 42.86
C LEU A 846 -28.71 -17.01 42.61
N THR A 847 -28.88 -16.44 41.42
CA THR A 847 -30.00 -15.54 41.10
C THR A 847 -31.15 -16.20 40.36
N ASP A 848 -30.92 -17.34 39.70
CA ASP A 848 -31.91 -18.05 38.89
C ASP A 848 -32.02 -19.52 39.35
N GLY A 849 -33.02 -19.80 40.18
CA GLY A 849 -33.32 -21.14 40.70
C GLY A 849 -33.76 -22.14 39.61
N SER A 850 -34.11 -21.67 38.40
CA SER A 850 -34.56 -22.51 37.28
C SER A 850 -33.42 -23.02 36.39
N HIS A 851 -32.18 -22.56 36.62
CA HIS A 851 -31.01 -22.93 35.81
C HIS A 851 -31.18 -22.65 34.31
N HIS A 852 -31.92 -21.60 33.98
CA HIS A 852 -32.36 -21.34 32.61
C HIS A 852 -31.23 -20.89 31.69
N VAL A 853 -30.29 -20.09 32.22
CA VAL A 853 -29.11 -19.61 31.48
C VAL A 853 -27.87 -20.42 31.87
N SER A 854 -27.26 -21.08 30.89
CA SER A 854 -26.02 -21.86 31.05
C SER A 854 -24.81 -21.09 30.50
N VAL A 855 -23.61 -21.40 31.01
CA VAL A 855 -22.36 -20.74 30.59
C VAL A 855 -21.31 -21.78 30.27
N ALA A 856 -20.60 -21.62 29.15
CA ALA A 856 -19.46 -22.46 28.78
C ALA A 856 -18.29 -21.61 28.29
N ALA A 857 -17.08 -22.01 28.67
CA ALA A 857 -15.84 -21.46 28.13
C ALA A 857 -15.26 -22.44 27.09
N VAL A 858 -14.79 -21.91 25.97
CA VAL A 858 -14.26 -22.71 24.86
C VAL A 858 -12.86 -22.27 24.50
N ASP A 859 -11.95 -23.22 24.40
CA ASP A 859 -10.63 -23.05 23.81
C ASP A 859 -10.51 -23.94 22.57
N PRO A 860 -10.46 -23.35 21.37
CA PRO A 860 -10.40 -24.10 20.13
C PRO A 860 -9.01 -24.73 19.87
N GLY A 861 -8.02 -24.45 20.73
CA GLY A 861 -6.62 -24.83 20.50
C GLY A 861 -5.93 -23.89 19.51
N ALA A 862 -4.89 -24.39 18.83
CA ALA A 862 -4.15 -23.59 17.85
C ALA A 862 -4.85 -23.62 16.49
N VAL A 863 -5.49 -22.51 16.12
CA VAL A 863 -6.29 -22.40 14.89
C VAL A 863 -5.57 -21.54 13.86
N LYS A 864 -5.54 -21.99 12.60
CA LYS A 864 -5.07 -21.16 11.48
C LYS A 864 -6.09 -20.05 11.19
N THR A 865 -5.87 -18.88 11.77
CA THR A 865 -6.69 -17.67 11.60
C THR A 865 -5.82 -16.44 11.33
N ASN A 866 -6.45 -15.31 10.99
CA ASN A 866 -5.78 -14.02 10.83
C ASN A 866 -5.48 -13.34 12.17
N ILE A 867 -5.57 -14.02 13.32
CA ILE A 867 -5.31 -13.40 14.63
C ILE A 867 -3.86 -12.90 14.76
N MET A 868 -2.90 -13.55 14.08
CA MET A 868 -1.48 -13.19 14.07
C MET A 868 -1.08 -12.24 12.94
N HIS A 869 -2.03 -11.61 12.23
CA HIS A 869 -1.72 -10.79 11.04
C HIS A 869 -0.82 -9.57 11.30
N GLU A 870 -0.78 -9.06 12.54
CA GLU A 870 0.11 -7.95 12.93
C GLU A 870 1.56 -8.42 13.22
N LEU A 871 1.82 -9.74 13.27
CA LEU A 871 3.18 -10.27 13.40
C LEU A 871 3.90 -10.28 12.04
N PRO A 872 5.24 -10.19 12.01
CA PRO A 872 5.99 -10.37 10.77
C PRO A 872 5.67 -11.70 10.06
N SER A 873 5.48 -11.65 8.74
CA SER A 873 4.96 -12.78 7.94
C SER A 873 5.81 -14.05 8.04
N TYR A 874 7.14 -13.93 8.10
CA TYR A 874 8.02 -15.09 8.24
C TYR A 874 7.88 -15.76 9.63
N ILE A 875 7.55 -15.01 10.69
CA ILE A 875 7.23 -15.59 12.01
C ILE A 875 5.93 -16.38 11.94
N GLN A 876 4.91 -15.81 11.28
CA GLN A 876 3.62 -16.51 11.10
C GLN A 876 3.83 -17.83 10.36
N VAL A 877 4.61 -17.82 9.26
CA VAL A 877 4.94 -19.02 8.49
C VAL A 877 5.67 -20.05 9.34
N LEU A 878 6.72 -19.65 10.09
CA LEU A 878 7.45 -20.55 10.97
C LEU A 878 6.56 -21.17 12.05
N ALA A 879 5.71 -20.38 12.71
CA ALA A 879 4.79 -20.85 13.73
C ALA A 879 3.73 -21.83 13.17
N PHE A 880 3.16 -21.53 12.00
CA PHE A 880 2.20 -22.43 11.36
C PHE A 880 2.86 -23.71 10.85
N CYS A 881 4.06 -23.62 10.28
CA CYS A 881 4.83 -24.78 9.84
C CYS A 881 5.16 -25.72 11.02
N SER A 882 5.64 -25.18 12.14
CA SER A 882 5.98 -25.99 13.32
C SER A 882 4.74 -26.67 13.91
N LEU A 883 3.64 -25.94 14.12
CA LEU A 883 2.40 -26.49 14.65
C LEU A 883 1.77 -27.54 13.71
N LYS A 884 1.92 -27.37 12.39
CA LYS A 884 1.46 -28.34 11.38
C LYS A 884 2.28 -29.63 11.43
N VAL A 885 3.61 -29.54 11.55
CA VAL A 885 4.51 -30.72 11.66
C VAL A 885 4.12 -31.59 12.86
N PHE A 886 3.75 -30.96 13.99
CA PHE A 886 3.34 -31.68 15.21
C PHE A 886 1.84 -32.04 15.25
N ARG A 887 1.06 -31.77 14.20
CA ARG A 887 -0.40 -31.99 14.14
C ARG A 887 -1.18 -31.31 15.28
N LEU A 888 -0.71 -30.15 15.73
CA LEU A 888 -1.35 -29.37 16.79
C LEU A 888 -2.23 -28.23 16.24
N MET A 889 -2.09 -27.93 14.95
CA MET A 889 -2.85 -26.89 14.24
C MET A 889 -4.15 -27.44 13.65
N GLN A 890 -5.24 -26.71 13.87
CA GLN A 890 -6.55 -26.99 13.31
C GLN A 890 -6.94 -25.94 12.26
N SER A 891 -7.75 -26.34 11.27
CA SER A 891 -8.47 -25.41 10.40
C SER A 891 -9.53 -24.63 11.18
N SER A 892 -10.03 -23.53 10.62
CA SER A 892 -11.10 -22.75 11.28
C SER A 892 -12.39 -23.56 11.37
N GLU A 893 -12.63 -24.44 10.41
CA GLU A 893 -13.78 -25.34 10.31
C GLU A 893 -13.72 -26.44 11.37
N GLU A 894 -12.58 -27.11 11.53
CA GLU A 894 -12.39 -28.12 12.59
C GLU A 894 -12.47 -27.49 13.98
N ALA A 895 -11.87 -26.31 14.15
CA ALA A 895 -11.88 -25.59 15.40
C ALA A 895 -13.29 -25.10 15.81
N ALA A 896 -14.14 -24.77 14.83
CA ALA A 896 -15.52 -24.35 15.07
C ALA A 896 -16.32 -25.43 15.79
N GLU A 897 -16.03 -26.72 15.56
CA GLU A 897 -16.69 -27.83 16.26
C GLU A 897 -16.55 -27.71 17.79
N SER A 898 -15.44 -27.20 18.32
CA SER A 898 -15.31 -26.94 19.76
C SER A 898 -16.31 -25.92 20.31
N VAL A 899 -16.65 -24.92 19.49
CA VAL A 899 -17.65 -23.91 19.84
C VAL A 899 -19.05 -24.50 19.70
N ILE A 900 -19.29 -25.31 18.68
CA ILE A 900 -20.56 -26.03 18.47
C ILE A 900 -20.81 -27.01 19.62
N ASP A 901 -19.81 -27.77 20.04
CA ASP A 901 -19.89 -28.70 21.17
C ASP A 901 -20.36 -28.01 22.44
N ALA A 902 -19.78 -26.85 22.74
CA ALA A 902 -20.16 -26.07 23.91
C ALA A 902 -21.54 -25.40 23.76
N ALA A 903 -21.86 -24.93 22.56
CA ALA A 903 -23.14 -24.29 22.23
C ALA A 903 -24.32 -25.26 22.33
N LEU A 904 -24.11 -26.51 21.90
CA LEU A 904 -25.14 -27.56 21.87
C LEU A 904 -25.08 -28.51 23.08
N ALA A 905 -24.18 -28.28 24.04
CA ALA A 905 -24.11 -29.11 25.23
C ALA A 905 -25.39 -29.01 26.06
N PRO A 906 -25.80 -30.09 26.76
CA PRO A 906 -26.97 -30.08 27.63
C PRO A 906 -26.90 -28.95 28.67
N PRO A 907 -28.04 -28.34 29.08
CA PRO A 907 -28.08 -27.23 30.05
C PRO A 907 -27.37 -27.52 31.38
N GLU A 908 -27.32 -28.78 31.79
CA GLU A 908 -26.62 -29.26 32.99
C GLU A 908 -25.09 -29.08 32.87
N VAL A 909 -24.57 -29.08 31.64
CA VAL A 909 -23.15 -28.86 31.31
C VAL A 909 -22.87 -27.36 31.27
N SER A 910 -22.86 -26.74 32.45
CA SER A 910 -22.55 -25.34 32.68
C SER A 910 -21.29 -25.19 33.54
N GLY A 911 -20.59 -24.05 33.41
CA GLY A 911 -19.36 -23.77 34.14
C GLY A 911 -18.18 -24.66 33.72
N LYS A 912 -18.21 -25.18 32.49
CA LYS A 912 -17.18 -26.11 31.96
C LYS A 912 -16.27 -25.43 30.94
N TYR A 913 -15.04 -25.97 30.84
CA TYR A 913 -14.01 -25.57 29.89
C TYR A 913 -13.84 -26.63 28.80
N PHE A 914 -14.30 -26.32 27.60
CA PHE A 914 -14.19 -27.17 26.40
C PHE A 914 -12.86 -26.92 25.70
N PHE A 915 -12.20 -27.99 25.24
CA PHE A 915 -10.90 -27.89 24.57
C PHE A 915 -10.79 -28.77 23.33
N GLY A 916 -10.51 -28.13 22.19
CA GLY A 916 -10.12 -28.80 20.94
C GLY A 916 -11.18 -29.70 20.27
N GLY A 917 -12.47 -29.52 20.60
CA GLY A 917 -13.59 -30.21 19.93
C GLY A 917 -13.86 -31.64 20.41
N ASN A 918 -14.83 -32.33 19.77
CA ASN A 918 -15.34 -33.67 20.10
C ASN A 918 -16.03 -33.77 21.48
N GLY A 919 -16.65 -32.69 21.94
CA GLY A 919 -17.37 -32.63 23.21
C GLY A 919 -16.48 -32.79 24.44
N ARG A 920 -15.16 -32.54 24.31
CA ARG A 920 -14.16 -32.81 25.36
C ARG A 920 -13.98 -31.62 26.30
N THR A 921 -13.98 -31.89 27.60
CA THR A 921 -13.65 -30.91 28.65
C THR A 921 -12.36 -31.26 29.38
N ILE A 922 -11.59 -30.25 29.79
CA ILE A 922 -10.39 -30.39 30.65
C ILE A 922 -10.40 -29.33 31.76
N GLU A 923 -9.57 -29.51 32.78
CA GLU A 923 -9.39 -28.49 33.83
C GLU A 923 -8.56 -27.31 33.29
N SER A 924 -9.07 -26.09 33.46
CA SER A 924 -8.31 -24.87 33.15
C SER A 924 -7.22 -24.58 34.21
N SER A 925 -6.46 -23.48 34.05
CA SER A 925 -5.39 -23.15 35.00
C SER A 925 -5.91 -23.02 36.45
N ALA A 926 -5.06 -23.29 37.45
CA ALA A 926 -5.45 -23.15 38.86
C ALA A 926 -5.89 -21.70 39.18
N VAL A 927 -5.16 -20.71 38.66
CA VAL A 927 -5.48 -19.27 38.80
C VAL A 927 -6.88 -18.96 38.27
N SER A 928 -7.26 -19.53 37.12
CA SER A 928 -8.59 -19.29 36.54
C SER A 928 -9.74 -19.87 37.36
N ARG A 929 -9.48 -20.79 38.30
CA ARG A 929 -10.51 -21.44 39.13
C ARG A 929 -10.54 -20.88 40.57
N ASP A 930 -9.76 -19.85 40.86
CA ASP A 930 -9.78 -19.19 42.16
C ASP A 930 -11.04 -18.31 42.29
N PRO A 931 -12.00 -18.67 43.18
CA PRO A 931 -13.24 -17.93 43.31
C PRO A 931 -13.04 -16.51 43.85
N LYS A 932 -11.97 -16.23 44.60
CA LYS A 932 -11.68 -14.89 45.11
C LYS A 932 -11.28 -13.97 43.96
N LEU A 933 -10.36 -14.43 43.11
CA LEU A 933 -9.92 -13.69 41.92
C LEU A 933 -11.06 -13.48 40.93
N ALA A 934 -11.90 -14.50 40.72
CA ALA A 934 -13.06 -14.39 39.83
C ALA A 934 -14.06 -13.33 40.33
N LYS A 935 -14.27 -13.28 41.65
CA LYS A 935 -15.12 -12.28 42.30
C LYS A 935 -14.52 -10.87 42.23
N GLU A 936 -13.23 -10.73 42.49
CA GLU A 936 -12.50 -9.44 42.37
C GLU A 936 -12.62 -8.87 40.95
N LEU A 937 -12.33 -9.68 39.93
CA LEU A 937 -12.48 -9.29 38.53
C LEU A 937 -13.92 -8.86 38.22
N TRP A 938 -14.91 -9.62 38.70
CA TRP A 938 -16.32 -9.33 38.46
C TRP A 938 -16.73 -7.99 39.07
N ASP A 939 -16.37 -7.74 40.32
CA ASP A 939 -16.72 -6.51 41.02
C ASP A 939 -16.08 -5.29 40.34
N THR A 940 -14.80 -5.37 39.97
CA THR A 940 -14.11 -4.33 39.18
C THR A 940 -14.75 -4.12 37.80
N SER A 941 -15.14 -5.21 37.12
CA SER A 941 -15.77 -5.11 35.80
C SER A 941 -17.18 -4.51 35.88
N CYS A 942 -17.93 -4.78 36.95
CA CYS A 942 -19.20 -4.12 37.23
C CYS A 942 -19.02 -2.62 37.47
N LEU A 943 -18.02 -2.21 38.26
CA LEU A 943 -17.71 -0.79 38.48
C LEU A 943 -17.40 -0.07 37.15
N ILE A 944 -16.52 -0.64 36.33
CA ILE A 944 -16.19 -0.09 35.00
C ILE A 944 -17.45 -0.01 34.13
N PHE A 945 -18.28 -1.06 34.12
CA PHE A 945 -19.51 -1.07 33.33
C PHE A 945 -20.51 0.02 33.76
N ASP A 946 -20.69 0.23 35.07
CA ASP A 946 -21.62 1.23 35.58
C ASP A 946 -21.11 2.65 35.27
N GLU A 947 -19.80 2.90 35.34
CA GLU A 947 -19.19 4.16 34.87
C GLU A 947 -19.40 4.40 33.37
N LEU A 948 -19.19 3.36 32.55
CA LEU A 948 -19.43 3.43 31.10
C LEU A 948 -20.90 3.72 30.79
N GLN A 949 -21.84 3.14 31.54
CA GLN A 949 -23.26 3.46 31.38
C GLN A 949 -23.54 4.94 31.68
N GLN A 950 -23.04 5.47 32.81
CA GLN A 950 -23.27 6.87 33.19
C GLN A 950 -22.67 7.86 32.18
N THR A 951 -21.55 7.52 31.56
CA THR A 951 -20.88 8.39 30.58
C THR A 951 -21.62 8.45 29.24
N HIS A 952 -22.47 7.46 28.95
CA HIS A 952 -23.12 7.26 27.65
C HIS A 952 -24.66 7.23 27.68
N THR A 953 -25.27 7.47 28.85
CA THR A 953 -26.69 7.86 29.02
C THR A 953 -26.83 9.35 28.91
#